data_AF-A0A3E2CTF9-F1
#
_entry.id   AF-A0A3E2CTF9-F1
#
_cell.length_a   1.000
_cell.length_b   1.000
_cell.length_c   1.000
_cell.angle_alpha   90.00
_cell.angle_beta   90.00
_cell.angle_gamma   90.00
#
_symmetry.space_group_name_H-M   'P 1'
#
loop_
_entity.id
_entity.type
_entity.pdbx_description
1 polymer ?
#
loop_
_entity_poly.entity_id
_entity_poly.type
_entity_poly.pdbx_seq_one_letter_code
_entity_poly.pdbx_strand_id
1 'polypeptide(L)'
;KPDTKKNDEAKKAKKAYDKALVEAQELLKKHDDKDTPQDAKPTQKDVNDALKALDDARTEIEKYKTDTTALNTEAEKSKADTEGASVDGKFEDSPEFKNAKAKTSDGNENADVTAYKTALANARKLVNDAKDTSKKNSERPTQKQINEALDALKAAKKQIADNYKTKLEPLTAAKDFAGGDFKKTPEYQNAVAKKTAGDQGATQALGEDGKDTGFDNVLKKVAAKLNDEDWKKTATQKDVNALLKQLQTAQDNIANKYKTDAIKLEYEVGDKNQDGKPVTPKFEESIPYKNALEKKNAGDTDATSKLKDYNDKLKAAQDLINKVKNPDPNAKPENRPTQAQVDAALKVLQDAKKAIDDSFGTKIDDLKTEAAKSTADGGTVADTDFEATTEFKNADSKKAEDGKSDNADVSAYKDALKKARTLLSKFDENGKPKSDAKDVPTQKEVDEALNNLKEIKDKITKNYVTSPHDLYKEVDKSKDGDTDTSTDVFENTPEFKNATAKGDESAKQALKDYNEKLAAAKALLANFDRTTGKSKTNLPSGTKVPTQKQLDDALKDLQDAKKKITDDYKTDSSELKSEADANDTFTKTPEYQNAQAKGDDASKQALEDYKKALEDANKVLGDKNATQAQVDEALKKLQDAKSKLSDGYKTDKSDLTAEAGKDSDFTKTPEYQNAQAKGDDASKQALEAYKKALEDANKVLGDKDATQAQVDEALKKLQDAKKKLTDSNKTDKSKLQTEADADAKFRDSVFFMIGMTEDIDAYNKALAEANSVLADPNATQAQVDEALRKLQAAKDKINHPFGIDSGVGSGSGSDSGSAAGFETADSQSVSVDKSALRVEVNNAEADSSAASKANTAAARAYVSALAEAKRVLADKNATQAQVDAALRKLKNAKAAWRNASGLAKTGAATGLFASLAAVFSGLGVAGIASRRRKHSNE
;
A
#
# COMPACT_ATOMS: atom_id res chain seq x y z
N LYS A 1 -79.19 48.97 -107.64
CA LYS A 1 -80.59 49.41 -107.84
C LYS A 1 -80.92 49.33 -109.33
N PRO A 2 -82.13 48.91 -109.74
CA PRO A 2 -82.50 48.89 -111.15
C PRO A 2 -82.46 50.33 -111.71
N ASP A 3 -81.82 50.50 -112.86
CA ASP A 3 -81.72 51.79 -113.54
C ASP A 3 -83.11 52.13 -114.12
N THR A 4 -83.89 52.90 -113.38
CA THR A 4 -85.26 53.26 -113.73
C THR A 4 -85.33 54.01 -115.05
N LYS A 5 -84.35 54.89 -115.31
CA LYS A 5 -84.26 55.63 -116.55
C LYS A 5 -84.01 54.69 -117.73
N LYS A 6 -82.99 53.83 -117.65
CA LYS A 6 -82.67 52.86 -118.70
C LYS A 6 -83.82 51.87 -118.92
N ASN A 7 -84.50 51.44 -117.85
CA ASN A 7 -85.67 50.55 -117.94
C ASN A 7 -86.86 51.23 -118.64
N ASP A 8 -87.12 52.50 -118.34
CA ASP A 8 -88.22 53.23 -118.97
C ASP A 8 -87.90 53.59 -120.43
N GLU A 9 -86.64 53.89 -120.75
CA GLU A 9 -86.16 54.02 -122.13
C GLU A 9 -86.26 52.69 -122.90
N ALA A 10 -85.89 51.57 -122.29
CA ALA A 10 -86.06 50.24 -122.89
C ALA A 10 -87.55 49.89 -123.13
N LYS A 11 -88.45 50.22 -122.19
CA LYS A 11 -89.91 50.06 -122.40
C LYS A 11 -90.41 50.90 -123.56
N LYS A 12 -89.93 52.14 -123.70
CA LYS A 12 -90.28 53.01 -124.83
C LYS A 12 -89.78 52.42 -126.15
N ALA A 13 -88.54 51.96 -126.21
CA ALA A 13 -87.97 51.29 -127.39
C ALA A 13 -88.78 50.02 -127.74
N LYS A 14 -89.12 49.21 -126.74
CA LYS A 14 -90.00 48.03 -126.93
C LYS A 14 -91.37 48.43 -127.50
N LYS A 15 -92.02 49.44 -126.93
CA LYS A 15 -93.32 49.90 -127.40
C LYS A 15 -93.24 50.42 -128.85
N ALA A 16 -92.15 51.09 -129.22
CA ALA A 16 -91.92 51.54 -130.59
C ALA A 16 -91.75 50.37 -131.56
N TYR A 17 -90.98 49.35 -131.19
CA TYR A 17 -90.84 48.12 -131.98
C TYR A 17 -92.15 47.33 -132.09
N ASP A 18 -92.88 47.14 -130.98
CA ASP A 18 -94.17 46.45 -130.99
C ASP A 18 -95.15 47.18 -131.93
N LYS A 19 -95.15 48.52 -131.91
CA LYS A 19 -95.94 49.34 -132.83
C LYS A 19 -95.51 49.14 -134.28
N ALA A 20 -94.21 49.26 -134.59
CA ALA A 20 -93.68 49.06 -135.94
C ALA A 20 -93.95 47.63 -136.45
N LEU A 21 -93.92 46.63 -135.57
CA LEU A 21 -94.22 45.24 -135.89
C LEU A 21 -95.69 45.07 -136.27
N VAL A 22 -96.62 45.65 -135.50
CA VAL A 22 -98.05 45.63 -135.82
C VAL A 22 -98.32 46.35 -137.14
N GLU A 23 -97.73 47.53 -137.36
CA GLU A 23 -97.88 48.28 -138.62
C GLU A 23 -97.35 47.47 -139.81
N ALA A 24 -96.19 46.83 -139.69
CA ALA A 24 -95.64 45.95 -140.74
C ALA A 24 -96.54 44.73 -140.99
N GLN A 25 -97.10 44.13 -139.93
CA GLN A 25 -98.04 43.00 -140.04
C GLN A 25 -99.36 43.39 -140.70
N GLU A 26 -99.90 44.57 -140.38
CA GLU A 26 -101.11 45.11 -141.02
C GLU A 26 -100.87 45.41 -142.50
N LEU A 27 -99.72 45.97 -142.85
CA LEU A 27 -99.33 46.18 -144.26
C LEU A 27 -99.23 44.84 -145.01
N LEU A 28 -98.59 43.84 -144.42
CA LEU A 28 -98.51 42.49 -145.00
C LEU A 28 -99.92 41.90 -145.22
N LYS A 29 -100.81 42.05 -144.23
CA LYS A 29 -102.19 41.57 -144.32
C LYS A 29 -102.99 42.31 -145.40
N LYS A 30 -102.85 43.63 -145.53
CA LYS A 30 -103.51 44.43 -146.59
C LYS A 30 -102.98 44.09 -147.99
N HIS A 31 -101.69 43.82 -148.12
CA HIS A 31 -101.11 43.35 -149.38
C HIS A 31 -101.77 42.05 -149.86
N ASP A 32 -101.93 41.09 -148.95
CA ASP A 32 -102.43 39.75 -149.24
C ASP A 32 -103.97 39.66 -149.33
N ASP A 33 -104.69 40.68 -148.87
CA ASP A 33 -106.15 40.73 -148.91
C ASP A 33 -106.68 40.87 -150.35
N LYS A 34 -107.65 40.04 -150.71
CA LYS A 34 -108.19 39.92 -152.07
C LYS A 34 -109.22 41.01 -152.38
N ASP A 35 -109.89 41.51 -151.35
CA ASP A 35 -110.97 42.49 -151.47
C ASP A 35 -110.45 43.94 -151.45
N THR A 36 -109.16 44.14 -151.20
CA THR A 36 -108.52 45.46 -151.30
C THR A 36 -108.23 45.78 -152.78
N PRO A 37 -108.79 46.89 -153.32
CA PRO A 37 -108.52 47.33 -154.70
C PRO A 37 -107.02 47.47 -154.97
N GLN A 38 -106.57 47.14 -156.19
CA GLN A 38 -105.13 47.09 -156.50
C GLN A 38 -104.38 48.41 -156.29
N ASP A 39 -105.05 49.53 -156.54
CA ASP A 39 -104.54 50.88 -156.29
C ASP A 39 -104.48 51.25 -154.79
N ALA A 40 -105.18 50.52 -153.93
CA ALA A 40 -105.17 50.66 -152.48
C ALA A 40 -104.24 49.66 -151.77
N LYS A 41 -103.61 48.73 -152.50
CA LYS A 41 -102.62 47.79 -151.93
C LYS A 41 -101.31 48.53 -151.63
N PRO A 42 -100.66 48.21 -150.50
CA PRO A 42 -99.41 48.87 -150.12
C PRO A 42 -98.33 48.62 -151.17
N THR A 43 -97.58 49.68 -151.49
CA THR A 43 -96.52 49.63 -152.50
C THR A 43 -95.27 48.95 -151.93
N GLN A 44 -94.35 48.51 -152.80
CA GLN A 44 -93.05 47.98 -152.35
C GLN A 44 -92.27 49.00 -151.51
N LYS A 45 -92.47 50.31 -151.77
CA LYS A 45 -91.88 51.37 -150.95
C LYS A 45 -92.44 51.35 -149.53
N ASP A 46 -93.76 51.19 -149.37
CA ASP A 46 -94.40 51.13 -148.04
C ASP A 46 -93.93 49.90 -147.24
N VAL A 47 -93.73 48.76 -147.90
CA VAL A 47 -93.17 47.54 -147.28
C VAL A 47 -91.71 47.76 -146.85
N ASN A 48 -90.89 48.36 -147.70
CA ASN A 48 -89.48 48.65 -147.37
C ASN A 48 -89.36 49.66 -146.23
N ASP A 49 -90.21 50.70 -146.21
CA ASP A 49 -90.22 51.71 -145.16
C ASP A 49 -90.66 51.10 -143.81
N ALA A 50 -91.66 50.21 -143.82
CA ALA A 50 -92.09 49.49 -142.62
C ALA A 50 -91.04 48.48 -142.12
N LEU A 51 -90.38 47.75 -143.03
CA LEU A 51 -89.26 46.87 -142.69
C LEU A 51 -88.10 47.68 -142.08
N LYS A 52 -87.75 48.82 -142.68
CA LYS A 52 -86.71 49.70 -142.14
C LYS A 52 -87.10 50.26 -140.76
N ALA A 53 -88.34 50.69 -140.57
CA ALA A 53 -88.82 51.18 -139.27
C ALA A 53 -88.79 50.06 -138.21
N LEU A 54 -89.13 48.83 -138.59
CA LEU A 54 -89.03 47.67 -137.73
C LEU A 54 -87.57 47.34 -137.38
N ASP A 55 -86.65 47.36 -138.34
CA ASP A 55 -85.22 47.12 -138.14
C ASP A 55 -84.52 48.23 -137.34
N ASP A 56 -84.88 49.49 -137.56
CA ASP A 56 -84.41 50.64 -136.77
C ASP A 56 -84.90 50.52 -135.32
N ALA A 57 -86.19 50.21 -135.11
CA ALA A 57 -86.75 49.99 -133.78
C ALA A 57 -86.13 48.75 -133.10
N ARG A 58 -85.81 47.70 -133.86
CA ARG A 58 -85.07 46.53 -133.38
C ARG A 58 -83.66 46.91 -132.93
N THR A 59 -82.96 47.73 -133.72
CA THR A 59 -81.61 48.23 -133.41
C THR A 59 -81.60 49.06 -132.12
N GLU A 60 -82.64 49.88 -131.88
CA GLU A 60 -82.79 50.62 -130.62
C GLU A 60 -83.00 49.70 -129.41
N ILE A 61 -83.74 48.59 -129.55
CA ILE A 61 -83.89 47.59 -128.48
C ILE A 61 -82.57 46.90 -128.16
N GLU A 62 -81.76 46.59 -129.17
CA GLU A 62 -80.46 45.92 -129.00
C GLU A 62 -79.47 46.73 -128.13
N LYS A 63 -79.64 48.05 -127.99
CA LYS A 63 -78.86 48.89 -127.05
C LYS A 63 -79.07 48.51 -125.58
N TYR A 64 -80.18 47.86 -125.26
CA TYR A 64 -80.55 47.46 -123.89
C TYR A 64 -80.26 45.98 -123.60
N LYS A 65 -79.39 45.35 -124.41
CA LYS A 65 -78.88 44.01 -124.12
C LYS A 65 -78.26 43.92 -122.72
N THR A 66 -78.31 42.73 -122.15
CA THR A 66 -77.73 42.42 -120.85
C THR A 66 -76.22 42.71 -120.85
N ASP A 67 -75.75 43.53 -119.89
CA ASP A 67 -74.35 43.85 -119.68
C ASP A 67 -73.76 42.94 -118.59
N THR A 68 -72.77 42.14 -118.97
CA THR A 68 -72.08 41.17 -118.10
C THR A 68 -70.68 41.61 -117.68
N THR A 69 -70.22 42.79 -118.08
CA THR A 69 -68.82 43.23 -117.92
C THR A 69 -68.35 43.19 -116.47
N ALA A 70 -69.15 43.73 -115.55
CA ALA A 70 -68.80 43.77 -114.12
C ALA A 70 -68.81 42.37 -113.48
N LEU A 71 -69.73 41.50 -113.88
CA LEU A 71 -69.80 40.11 -113.40
C LEU A 71 -68.61 39.29 -113.91
N ASN A 72 -68.27 39.44 -115.19
CA ASN A 72 -67.12 38.80 -115.80
C ASN A 72 -65.81 39.24 -115.13
N THR A 73 -65.63 40.56 -114.94
CA THR A 73 -64.45 41.12 -114.26
C THR A 73 -64.30 40.56 -112.85
N GLU A 74 -65.40 40.42 -112.10
CA GLU A 74 -65.34 39.86 -110.75
C GLU A 74 -65.09 38.34 -110.75
N ALA A 75 -65.65 37.60 -111.71
CA ALA A 75 -65.41 36.16 -111.88
C ALA A 75 -63.97 35.84 -112.36
N GLU A 76 -63.32 36.75 -113.08
CA GLU A 76 -61.93 36.64 -113.55
C GLU A 76 -60.89 36.89 -112.45
N LYS A 77 -61.29 37.51 -111.33
CA LYS A 77 -60.48 37.55 -110.10
C LYS A 77 -60.39 36.18 -109.41
N SER A 78 -61.10 35.17 -109.90
CA SER A 78 -61.08 33.79 -109.41
C SER A 78 -60.39 32.88 -110.42
N LYS A 79 -59.84 31.75 -109.95
CA LYS A 79 -59.18 30.74 -110.81
C LYS A 79 -60.10 30.29 -111.94
N ALA A 80 -59.61 30.28 -113.19
CA ALA A 80 -60.37 29.80 -114.35
C ALA A 80 -60.82 28.33 -114.22
N ASP A 81 -61.93 27.96 -114.85
CA ASP A 81 -62.50 26.59 -114.82
C ASP A 81 -61.65 25.55 -115.56
N THR A 82 -60.59 25.97 -116.25
CA THR A 82 -59.68 25.07 -116.95
C THR A 82 -58.76 24.36 -115.96
N GLU A 83 -58.66 23.04 -116.12
CA GLU A 83 -57.72 22.22 -115.35
C GLU A 83 -56.28 22.74 -115.52
N GLY A 84 -55.53 22.79 -114.42
CA GLY A 84 -54.17 23.35 -114.40
C GLY A 84 -54.05 24.88 -114.34
N ALA A 85 -55.15 25.65 -114.34
CA ALA A 85 -55.05 27.12 -114.24
C ALA A 85 -54.37 27.57 -112.92
N SER A 86 -53.47 28.55 -113.04
CA SER A 86 -52.79 29.16 -111.89
C SER A 86 -53.80 29.94 -111.03
N VAL A 87 -53.58 29.89 -109.72
CA VAL A 87 -54.29 30.70 -108.72
C VAL A 87 -53.58 32.02 -108.43
N ASP A 88 -52.37 32.24 -108.96
CA ASP A 88 -51.54 33.39 -108.60
C ASP A 88 -52.26 34.72 -108.89
N GLY A 89 -52.31 35.58 -107.88
CA GLY A 89 -53.03 36.86 -107.96
C GLY A 89 -54.56 36.72 -108.05
N LYS A 90 -55.11 35.52 -107.85
CA LYS A 90 -56.56 35.26 -107.76
C LYS A 90 -57.02 35.22 -106.30
N PHE A 91 -58.33 35.29 -106.10
CA PHE A 91 -58.93 35.24 -104.78
C PHE A 91 -58.55 33.95 -104.01
N GLU A 92 -58.41 32.82 -104.71
CA GLU A 92 -58.02 31.55 -104.11
C GLU A 92 -56.58 31.52 -103.58
N ASP A 93 -55.73 32.47 -103.99
CA ASP A 93 -54.37 32.62 -103.50
C ASP A 93 -54.27 33.46 -102.21
N SER A 94 -55.37 34.12 -101.81
CA SER A 94 -55.45 34.85 -100.54
C SER A 94 -55.28 33.91 -99.32
N PRO A 95 -54.63 34.37 -98.23
CA PRO A 95 -54.51 33.58 -97.01
C PRO A 95 -55.87 33.26 -96.40
N GLU A 96 -56.85 34.16 -96.50
CA GLU A 96 -58.20 33.95 -95.97
C GLU A 96 -58.92 32.80 -96.69
N PHE A 97 -58.81 32.72 -98.02
CA PHE A 97 -59.36 31.59 -98.77
C PHE A 97 -58.64 30.28 -98.43
N LYS A 98 -57.30 30.30 -98.35
CA LYS A 98 -56.52 29.13 -97.93
C LYS A 98 -56.90 28.66 -96.51
N ASN A 99 -57.13 29.60 -95.60
CA ASN A 99 -57.59 29.34 -94.23
C ASN A 99 -59.00 28.74 -94.21
N ALA A 100 -59.94 29.30 -94.97
CA ALA A 100 -61.29 28.78 -95.10
C ALA A 100 -61.28 27.36 -95.69
N LYS A 101 -60.50 27.14 -96.75
CA LYS A 101 -60.35 25.83 -97.39
C LYS A 101 -59.75 24.78 -96.46
N ALA A 102 -58.78 25.15 -95.64
CA ALA A 102 -58.19 24.24 -94.65
C ALA A 102 -59.14 23.90 -93.50
N LYS A 103 -60.18 24.72 -93.26
CA LYS A 103 -61.16 24.52 -92.19
C LYS A 103 -62.35 23.71 -92.69
N THR A 104 -62.20 22.38 -92.68
CA THR A 104 -63.27 21.41 -92.99
C THR A 104 -64.23 21.22 -91.81
N SER A 105 -65.51 20.93 -92.08
CA SER A 105 -66.50 20.55 -91.06
C SER A 105 -66.92 19.11 -91.28
N ASP A 106 -66.66 18.22 -90.31
CA ASP A 106 -66.98 16.78 -90.38
C ASP A 106 -66.43 16.07 -91.63
N GLY A 107 -65.23 16.45 -92.07
CA GLY A 107 -64.62 15.94 -93.30
C GLY A 107 -65.17 16.56 -94.60
N ASN A 108 -66.18 17.42 -94.51
CA ASN A 108 -66.75 18.13 -95.64
C ASN A 108 -66.06 19.48 -95.90
N GLU A 109 -66.13 19.94 -97.15
CA GLU A 109 -65.65 21.26 -97.56
C GLU A 109 -66.33 22.37 -96.75
N ASN A 110 -65.58 23.43 -96.46
CA ASN A 110 -66.06 24.58 -95.72
C ASN A 110 -67.31 25.18 -96.39
N ALA A 111 -68.35 25.49 -95.60
CA ALA A 111 -69.61 26.00 -96.12
C ALA A 111 -69.45 27.33 -96.89
N ASP A 112 -68.56 28.22 -96.43
CA ASP A 112 -68.31 29.50 -97.09
C ASP A 112 -67.54 29.32 -98.42
N VAL A 113 -66.60 28.36 -98.46
CA VAL A 113 -65.91 27.95 -99.70
C VAL A 113 -66.89 27.32 -100.70
N THR A 114 -67.81 26.49 -100.22
CA THR A 114 -68.87 25.88 -101.04
C THR A 114 -69.81 26.94 -101.60
N ALA A 115 -70.24 27.90 -100.78
CA ALA A 115 -71.07 29.03 -101.19
C ALA A 115 -70.35 29.90 -102.24
N TYR A 116 -69.06 30.17 -102.03
CA TYR A 116 -68.22 30.87 -103.00
C TYR A 116 -68.13 30.15 -104.34
N LYS A 117 -67.83 28.84 -104.34
CA LYS A 117 -67.76 28.05 -105.59
C LYS A 117 -69.10 28.02 -106.31
N THR A 118 -70.20 27.89 -105.57
CA THR A 118 -71.56 27.90 -106.13
C THR A 118 -71.88 29.25 -106.76
N ALA A 119 -71.57 30.35 -106.07
CA ALA A 119 -71.77 31.71 -106.59
C ALA A 119 -70.89 31.98 -107.83
N LEU A 120 -69.64 31.50 -107.83
CA LEU A 120 -68.73 31.62 -108.98
C LEU A 120 -69.21 30.82 -110.19
N ALA A 121 -69.62 29.56 -109.99
CA ALA A 121 -70.17 28.72 -111.04
C ALA A 121 -71.43 29.36 -111.66
N ASN A 122 -72.33 29.88 -110.81
CA ASN A 122 -73.51 30.62 -111.27
C ASN A 122 -73.12 31.89 -112.05
N ALA A 123 -72.16 32.67 -111.55
CA ALA A 123 -71.67 33.86 -112.24
C ALA A 123 -71.13 33.54 -113.64
N ARG A 124 -70.28 32.51 -113.77
CA ARG A 124 -69.71 32.07 -115.05
C ARG A 124 -70.78 31.55 -116.00
N LYS A 125 -71.70 30.73 -115.50
CA LYS A 125 -72.84 30.24 -116.27
C LYS A 125 -73.67 31.39 -116.85
N LEU A 126 -74.00 32.40 -116.04
CA LEU A 126 -74.77 33.55 -116.49
C LEU A 126 -74.01 34.43 -117.49
N VAL A 127 -72.69 34.60 -117.32
CA VAL A 127 -71.85 35.30 -118.31
C VAL A 127 -71.85 34.58 -119.66
N ASN A 128 -71.74 33.25 -119.66
CA ASN A 128 -71.76 32.44 -120.86
C ASN A 128 -73.16 32.43 -121.51
N ASP A 129 -74.21 32.22 -120.72
CA ASP A 129 -75.61 32.21 -121.19
C ASP A 129 -76.02 33.55 -121.82
N ALA A 130 -75.48 34.67 -121.34
CA ALA A 130 -75.71 35.99 -121.93
C ALA A 130 -75.09 36.16 -123.33
N LYS A 131 -74.00 35.43 -123.62
CA LYS A 131 -73.26 35.50 -124.90
C LYS A 131 -73.73 34.46 -125.93
N ASP A 132 -74.49 33.46 -125.51
CA ASP A 132 -74.95 32.38 -126.36
C ASP A 132 -75.97 32.87 -127.41
N THR A 133 -75.58 32.89 -128.69
CA THR A 133 -76.41 33.30 -129.84
C THR A 133 -77.33 32.21 -130.35
N SER A 134 -77.21 30.97 -129.85
CA SER A 134 -78.13 29.88 -130.18
C SER A 134 -79.44 29.94 -129.39
N LYS A 135 -79.43 30.63 -128.24
CA LYS A 135 -80.62 30.84 -127.39
C LYS A 135 -81.50 31.96 -127.92
N LYS A 136 -82.82 31.82 -127.74
CA LYS A 136 -83.75 32.93 -128.01
C LYS A 136 -83.43 34.09 -127.06
N ASN A 137 -83.63 35.34 -127.51
CA ASN A 137 -83.40 36.51 -126.66
C ASN A 137 -84.17 36.46 -125.32
N SER A 138 -85.34 35.81 -125.29
CA SER A 138 -86.15 35.58 -124.08
C SER A 138 -85.58 34.55 -123.10
N GLU A 139 -84.66 33.70 -123.55
CA GLU A 139 -84.02 32.63 -122.77
C GLU A 139 -82.66 33.06 -122.20
N ARG A 140 -82.16 34.23 -122.62
CA ARG A 140 -80.93 34.83 -122.09
C ARG A 140 -81.17 35.46 -120.71
N PRO A 141 -80.16 35.49 -119.83
CA PRO A 141 -80.30 36.04 -118.49
C PRO A 141 -80.63 37.54 -118.51
N THR A 142 -81.47 37.94 -117.57
CA THR A 142 -81.86 39.34 -117.35
C THR A 142 -80.76 40.12 -116.63
N GLN A 143 -80.73 41.45 -116.79
CA GLN A 143 -79.79 42.31 -116.04
C GLN A 143 -79.93 42.15 -114.51
N LYS A 144 -81.14 41.88 -114.02
CA LYS A 144 -81.38 41.63 -112.60
C LYS A 144 -80.62 40.38 -112.12
N GLN A 145 -80.72 39.28 -112.87
CA GLN A 145 -79.99 38.03 -112.55
C GLN A 145 -78.48 38.22 -112.58
N ILE A 146 -77.95 39.02 -113.51
CA ILE A 146 -76.50 39.37 -113.55
C ILE A 146 -76.07 40.14 -112.30
N ASN A 147 -76.84 41.16 -111.90
CA ASN A 147 -76.51 41.98 -110.74
C ASN A 147 -76.62 41.17 -109.43
N GLU A 148 -77.64 40.32 -109.29
CA GLU A 148 -77.79 39.44 -108.13
C GLU A 148 -76.65 38.42 -108.03
N ALA A 149 -76.20 37.86 -109.15
CA ALA A 149 -75.03 36.98 -109.17
C ALA A 149 -73.72 37.71 -108.83
N LEU A 150 -73.56 38.97 -109.27
CA LEU A 150 -72.41 39.80 -108.91
C LEU A 150 -72.38 40.08 -107.41
N ASP A 151 -73.52 40.46 -106.84
CA ASP A 151 -73.66 40.74 -105.41
C ASP A 151 -73.43 39.47 -104.59
N ALA A 152 -73.98 38.33 -105.01
CA ALA A 152 -73.77 37.03 -104.35
C ALA A 152 -72.29 36.60 -104.39
N LEU A 153 -71.61 36.73 -105.53
CA LEU A 153 -70.18 36.40 -105.65
C LEU A 153 -69.32 37.33 -104.78
N LYS A 154 -69.60 38.64 -104.78
CA LYS A 154 -68.91 39.60 -103.90
C LYS A 154 -69.15 39.31 -102.43
N ALA A 155 -70.39 39.00 -102.04
CA ALA A 155 -70.75 38.65 -100.67
C ALA A 155 -70.03 37.38 -100.21
N ALA A 156 -70.01 36.33 -101.03
CA ALA A 156 -69.32 35.08 -100.70
C ALA A 156 -67.79 35.27 -100.55
N LYS A 157 -67.16 36.06 -101.43
CA LYS A 157 -65.73 36.42 -101.28
C LYS A 157 -65.48 37.24 -100.02
N LYS A 158 -66.32 38.23 -99.74
CA LYS A 158 -66.21 39.07 -98.54
C LYS A 158 -66.37 38.26 -97.25
N GLN A 159 -67.30 37.32 -97.21
CA GLN A 159 -67.54 36.45 -96.06
C GLN A 159 -66.30 35.60 -95.73
N ILE A 160 -65.63 35.05 -96.75
CA ILE A 160 -64.36 34.36 -96.58
C ILE A 160 -63.27 35.33 -96.07
N ALA A 161 -63.15 36.51 -96.68
CA ALA A 161 -62.13 37.51 -96.29
C ALA A 161 -62.30 38.00 -94.83
N ASP A 162 -63.53 38.12 -94.34
CA ASP A 162 -63.79 38.60 -92.98
C ASP A 162 -63.66 37.51 -91.93
N ASN A 163 -64.17 36.31 -92.20
CA ASN A 163 -64.27 35.23 -91.20
C ASN A 163 -62.97 34.44 -90.99
N TYR A 164 -62.05 34.47 -91.96
CA TYR A 164 -60.88 33.59 -91.97
C TYR A 164 -59.55 34.36 -92.01
N LYS A 165 -59.54 35.58 -91.45
CA LYS A 165 -58.31 36.34 -91.20
C LYS A 165 -57.33 35.54 -90.36
N THR A 166 -56.06 35.61 -90.72
CA THR A 166 -54.97 35.01 -89.96
C THR A 166 -54.81 35.75 -88.62
N LYS A 167 -54.89 35.02 -87.50
CA LYS A 167 -54.75 35.56 -86.13
C LYS A 167 -53.30 35.50 -85.67
N LEU A 168 -52.70 36.64 -85.35
CA LEU A 168 -51.28 36.76 -84.97
C LEU A 168 -51.06 36.95 -83.46
N GLU A 169 -52.12 37.27 -82.71
CA GLU A 169 -52.06 37.63 -81.29
C GLU A 169 -51.52 36.49 -80.41
N PRO A 170 -51.95 35.22 -80.60
CA PRO A 170 -51.42 34.11 -79.79
C PRO A 170 -49.92 33.89 -79.99
N LEU A 171 -49.43 34.06 -81.22
CA LEU A 171 -48.00 33.93 -81.52
C LEU A 171 -47.19 35.09 -80.91
N THR A 172 -47.75 36.30 -80.92
CA THR A 172 -47.14 37.48 -80.30
C THR A 172 -47.02 37.31 -78.79
N ALA A 173 -48.11 36.93 -78.12
CA ALA A 173 -48.12 36.67 -76.68
C ALA A 173 -47.14 35.55 -76.28
N ALA A 174 -47.08 34.47 -77.06
CA ALA A 174 -46.13 33.39 -76.82
C ALA A 174 -44.68 33.86 -76.97
N LYS A 175 -44.38 34.70 -77.98
CA LYS A 175 -43.05 35.29 -78.18
C LYS A 175 -42.66 36.23 -77.03
N ASP A 176 -43.57 37.04 -76.52
CA ASP A 176 -43.28 37.94 -75.40
C ASP A 176 -43.07 37.18 -74.09
N PHE A 177 -43.89 36.16 -73.79
CA PHE A 177 -43.66 35.29 -72.64
C PHE A 177 -42.33 34.52 -72.76
N ALA A 178 -42.04 33.97 -73.94
CA ALA A 178 -40.80 33.26 -74.22
C ALA A 178 -39.56 34.16 -74.09
N GLY A 179 -39.63 35.40 -74.59
CA GLY A 179 -38.52 36.36 -74.49
C GLY A 179 -38.36 37.01 -73.11
N GLY A 180 -39.43 37.05 -72.32
CA GLY A 180 -39.46 37.63 -70.97
C GLY A 180 -39.36 36.58 -69.88
N ASP A 181 -40.51 36.23 -69.29
CA ASP A 181 -40.58 35.44 -68.05
C ASP A 181 -40.04 34.02 -68.19
N PHE A 182 -40.16 33.39 -69.37
CA PHE A 182 -39.59 32.06 -69.59
C PHE A 182 -38.05 32.06 -69.43
N LYS A 183 -37.35 33.09 -69.91
CA LYS A 183 -35.89 33.19 -69.76
C LYS A 183 -35.44 33.40 -68.31
N LYS A 184 -36.34 33.81 -67.43
CA LYS A 184 -36.06 33.94 -65.99
C LYS A 184 -36.28 32.64 -65.21
N THR A 185 -36.83 31.61 -65.85
CA THR A 185 -37.06 30.32 -65.20
C THR A 185 -35.72 29.63 -64.86
N PRO A 186 -35.66 28.86 -63.75
CA PRO A 186 -34.49 28.07 -63.42
C PRO A 186 -34.12 27.12 -64.55
N GLU A 187 -35.09 26.55 -65.25
CA GLU A 187 -34.84 25.60 -66.33
C GLU A 187 -34.06 26.23 -67.49
N TYR A 188 -34.40 27.46 -67.89
CA TYR A 188 -33.61 28.20 -68.87
C TYR A 188 -32.22 28.56 -68.34
N GLN A 189 -32.13 29.07 -67.10
CA GLN A 189 -30.84 29.44 -66.49
C GLN A 189 -29.91 28.22 -66.33
N ASN A 190 -30.46 27.05 -65.99
CA ASN A 190 -29.74 25.78 -65.91
C ASN A 190 -29.25 25.33 -67.28
N ALA A 191 -30.05 25.47 -68.33
CA ALA A 191 -29.61 25.21 -69.70
C ALA A 191 -28.49 26.16 -70.13
N VAL A 192 -28.57 27.46 -69.79
CA VAL A 192 -27.52 28.45 -70.10
C VAL A 192 -26.23 28.12 -69.37
N ALA A 193 -26.30 27.77 -68.09
CA ALA A 193 -25.14 27.36 -67.30
C ALA A 193 -24.48 26.10 -67.92
N LYS A 194 -25.28 25.09 -68.30
CA LYS A 194 -24.78 23.89 -68.97
C LYS A 194 -24.16 24.18 -70.33
N LYS A 195 -24.77 25.05 -71.15
CA LYS A 195 -24.20 25.52 -72.43
C LYS A 195 -22.85 26.20 -72.20
N THR A 196 -22.75 27.07 -71.20
CA THR A 196 -21.50 27.76 -70.83
C THR A 196 -20.42 26.78 -70.36
N ALA A 197 -20.81 25.70 -69.69
CA ALA A 197 -19.93 24.61 -69.29
C ALA A 197 -19.58 23.63 -70.44
N GLY A 198 -20.06 23.87 -71.67
CA GLY A 198 -19.74 23.07 -72.85
C GLY A 198 -20.68 21.88 -73.11
N ASP A 199 -21.84 21.79 -72.46
CA ASP A 199 -22.82 20.72 -72.70
C ASP A 199 -23.44 20.85 -74.10
N GLN A 200 -23.19 19.85 -74.95
CA GLN A 200 -23.68 19.83 -76.32
C GLN A 200 -25.22 19.77 -76.39
N GLY A 201 -25.86 19.05 -75.47
CA GLY A 201 -27.32 18.95 -75.42
C GLY A 201 -27.98 20.30 -75.12
N ALA A 202 -27.43 21.06 -74.17
CA ALA A 202 -27.88 22.40 -73.80
C ALA A 202 -27.63 23.40 -74.93
N THR A 203 -26.49 23.28 -75.60
CA THR A 203 -26.18 24.06 -76.80
C THR A 203 -27.23 23.81 -77.89
N GLN A 204 -27.59 22.55 -78.16
CA GLN A 204 -28.63 22.21 -79.13
C GLN A 204 -30.03 22.66 -78.69
N ALA A 205 -30.36 22.51 -77.41
CA ALA A 205 -31.67 22.84 -76.86
C ALA A 205 -31.95 24.35 -76.86
N LEU A 206 -30.94 25.16 -76.53
CA LEU A 206 -31.02 26.63 -76.60
C LEU A 206 -30.84 27.14 -78.02
N GLY A 207 -30.00 26.49 -78.83
CA GLY A 207 -29.70 26.89 -80.20
C GLY A 207 -28.20 27.08 -80.41
N GLU A 208 -27.73 26.52 -81.52
CA GLU A 208 -26.38 26.70 -82.04
C GLU A 208 -26.36 27.88 -83.01
N ASP A 209 -25.23 28.59 -83.06
CA ASP A 209 -25.05 29.70 -83.97
C ASP A 209 -25.11 29.22 -85.42
N GLY A 210 -25.87 29.95 -86.25
CA GLY A 210 -26.06 29.60 -87.67
C GLY A 210 -27.09 28.51 -87.96
N LYS A 211 -27.82 28.00 -86.95
CA LYS A 211 -28.93 27.03 -87.13
C LYS A 211 -30.30 27.65 -86.86
N ASP A 212 -31.34 27.01 -87.40
CA ASP A 212 -32.75 27.42 -87.22
C ASP A 212 -33.48 26.64 -86.11
N THR A 213 -32.77 25.78 -85.39
CA THR A 213 -33.30 24.92 -84.32
C THR A 213 -32.80 25.36 -82.95
N GLY A 214 -33.55 25.02 -81.90
CA GLY A 214 -33.26 25.42 -80.52
C GLY A 214 -34.07 26.66 -80.10
N PHE A 215 -34.32 26.78 -78.81
CA PHE A 215 -35.26 27.76 -78.26
C PHE A 215 -34.97 29.22 -78.65
N ASP A 216 -33.75 29.71 -78.48
CA ASP A 216 -33.37 31.09 -78.80
C ASP A 216 -33.42 31.37 -80.31
N ASN A 217 -33.04 30.38 -81.14
CA ASN A 217 -33.12 30.49 -82.60
C ASN A 217 -34.57 30.50 -83.09
N VAL A 218 -35.42 29.63 -82.55
CA VAL A 218 -36.87 29.60 -82.86
C VAL A 218 -37.53 30.90 -82.40
N LEU A 219 -37.21 31.40 -81.21
CA LEU A 219 -37.71 32.69 -80.72
C LEU A 219 -37.31 33.85 -81.64
N LYS A 220 -36.05 33.89 -82.07
CA LYS A 220 -35.54 34.89 -83.03
C LYS A 220 -36.26 34.78 -84.38
N LYS A 221 -36.48 33.57 -84.88
CA LYS A 221 -37.23 33.30 -86.12
C LYS A 221 -38.68 33.77 -86.02
N VAL A 222 -39.37 33.49 -84.91
CA VAL A 222 -40.73 33.96 -84.65
C VAL A 222 -40.77 35.49 -84.60
N ALA A 223 -39.83 36.12 -83.88
CA ALA A 223 -39.74 37.58 -83.81
C ALA A 223 -39.49 38.21 -85.19
N ALA A 224 -38.58 37.63 -86.00
CA ALA A 224 -38.33 38.10 -87.35
C ALA A 224 -39.58 37.99 -88.24
N LYS A 225 -40.31 36.88 -88.17
CA LYS A 225 -41.56 36.69 -88.93
C LYS A 225 -42.68 37.65 -88.48
N LEU A 226 -42.80 37.90 -87.19
CA LEU A 226 -43.74 38.91 -86.66
C LEU A 226 -43.35 40.36 -86.99
N ASN A 227 -42.13 40.62 -87.46
CA ASN A 227 -41.71 41.94 -87.95
C ASN A 227 -41.74 42.06 -89.48
N ASP A 228 -41.97 40.96 -90.20
CA ASP A 228 -42.01 40.89 -91.66
C ASP A 228 -43.43 41.17 -92.17
N GLU A 229 -43.67 42.40 -92.63
CA GLU A 229 -44.98 42.86 -93.12
C GLU A 229 -45.45 42.10 -94.37
N ASP A 230 -44.53 41.58 -95.18
CA ASP A 230 -44.89 40.82 -96.38
C ASP A 230 -45.27 39.38 -96.05
N TRP A 231 -44.60 38.77 -95.06
CA TRP A 231 -45.04 37.51 -94.49
C TRP A 231 -46.43 37.64 -93.84
N LYS A 232 -46.69 38.71 -93.06
CA LYS A 232 -48.02 38.90 -92.44
C LYS A 232 -49.17 38.93 -93.43
N LYS A 233 -48.97 39.54 -94.61
CA LYS A 233 -49.99 39.63 -95.68
C LYS A 233 -50.25 38.31 -96.39
N THR A 234 -49.30 37.38 -96.35
CA THR A 234 -49.35 36.12 -97.12
C THR A 234 -49.47 34.88 -96.25
N ALA A 235 -49.17 34.99 -94.95
CA ALA A 235 -49.19 33.89 -94.00
C ALA A 235 -50.60 33.35 -93.76
N THR A 236 -50.70 32.03 -93.78
CA THR A 236 -51.92 31.31 -93.40
C THR A 236 -51.94 31.05 -91.90
N GLN A 237 -53.11 30.73 -91.34
CA GLN A 237 -53.25 30.31 -89.95
C GLN A 237 -52.43 29.05 -89.66
N LYS A 238 -52.21 28.18 -90.65
CA LYS A 238 -51.35 27.00 -90.53
C LYS A 238 -49.90 27.39 -90.27
N ASP A 239 -49.39 28.42 -90.96
CA ASP A 239 -48.02 28.91 -90.79
C ASP A 239 -47.80 29.49 -89.39
N VAL A 240 -48.76 30.29 -88.90
CA VAL A 240 -48.75 30.83 -87.54
C VAL A 240 -48.77 29.71 -86.49
N ASN A 241 -49.68 28.75 -86.64
CA ASN A 241 -49.81 27.63 -85.71
C ASN A 241 -48.54 26.74 -85.71
N ALA A 242 -47.88 26.59 -86.86
CA ALA A 242 -46.63 25.84 -86.96
C ALA A 242 -45.50 26.53 -86.17
N LEU A 243 -45.36 27.86 -86.31
CA LEU A 243 -44.39 28.65 -85.55
C LEU A 243 -44.68 28.64 -84.04
N LEU A 244 -45.95 28.77 -83.66
CA LEU A 244 -46.38 28.68 -82.26
C LEU A 244 -46.01 27.32 -81.66
N LYS A 245 -46.32 26.23 -82.38
CA LYS A 245 -46.00 24.87 -81.95
C LYS A 245 -44.48 24.66 -81.85
N GLN A 246 -43.70 25.20 -82.78
CA GLN A 246 -42.22 25.13 -82.71
C GLN A 246 -41.69 25.83 -81.46
N LEU A 247 -42.18 27.04 -81.16
CA LEU A 247 -41.76 27.78 -79.97
C LEU A 247 -42.15 27.05 -78.68
N GLN A 248 -43.40 26.57 -78.58
CA GLN A 248 -43.88 25.78 -77.44
C GLN A 248 -43.07 24.49 -77.25
N THR A 249 -42.80 23.75 -78.33
CA THR A 249 -42.00 22.52 -78.27
C THR A 249 -40.58 22.81 -77.77
N ALA A 250 -39.98 23.91 -78.21
CA ALA A 250 -38.65 24.31 -77.76
C ALA A 250 -38.65 24.74 -76.27
N GLN A 251 -39.68 25.43 -75.81
CA GLN A 251 -39.88 25.75 -74.39
C GLN A 251 -40.05 24.49 -73.55
N ASP A 252 -40.89 23.56 -73.97
CA ASP A 252 -41.14 22.29 -73.27
C ASP A 252 -39.87 21.43 -73.18
N ASN A 253 -39.06 21.42 -74.24
CA ASN A 253 -37.78 20.71 -74.23
C ASN A 253 -36.81 21.27 -73.18
N ILE A 254 -36.76 22.61 -73.02
CA ILE A 254 -35.96 23.25 -71.96
C ILE A 254 -36.55 22.95 -70.57
N ALA A 255 -37.86 23.20 -70.39
CA ALA A 255 -38.55 23.02 -69.11
C ALA A 255 -38.48 21.57 -68.58
N ASN A 256 -38.48 20.58 -69.46
CA ASN A 256 -38.46 19.18 -69.05
C ASN A 256 -37.05 18.63 -68.79
N LYS A 257 -36.04 19.04 -69.56
CA LYS A 257 -34.69 18.47 -69.48
C LYS A 257 -33.77 19.14 -68.47
N TYR A 258 -34.01 20.42 -68.15
CA TYR A 258 -33.09 21.23 -67.35
C TYR A 258 -33.68 21.62 -65.99
N LYS A 259 -34.55 20.77 -65.44
CA LYS A 259 -35.07 20.93 -64.08
C LYS A 259 -33.94 20.97 -63.06
N THR A 260 -34.13 21.75 -62.00
CA THR A 260 -33.23 21.77 -60.85
C THR A 260 -33.32 20.44 -60.09
N ASP A 261 -32.18 19.78 -59.88
CA ASP A 261 -32.03 18.51 -59.18
C ASP A 261 -31.30 18.71 -57.85
N ALA A 262 -31.97 18.38 -56.74
CA ALA A 262 -31.45 18.51 -55.39
C ALA A 262 -31.03 17.17 -54.75
N ILE A 263 -30.99 16.06 -55.50
CA ILE A 263 -30.79 14.73 -54.92
C ILE A 263 -29.44 14.58 -54.19
N LYS A 264 -28.36 15.17 -54.73
CA LYS A 264 -27.04 15.14 -54.10
C LYS A 264 -27.01 15.95 -52.80
N LEU A 265 -27.68 17.09 -52.77
CA LEU A 265 -27.83 17.90 -51.56
C LEU A 265 -28.67 17.17 -50.51
N GLU A 266 -29.72 16.47 -50.93
CA GLU A 266 -30.53 15.62 -50.05
C GLU A 266 -29.72 14.46 -49.45
N TYR A 267 -28.83 13.84 -50.23
CA TYR A 267 -27.93 12.83 -49.70
C TYR A 267 -26.99 13.41 -48.65
N GLU A 268 -26.38 14.57 -48.91
CA GLU A 268 -25.50 15.23 -47.94
C GLU A 268 -26.22 15.63 -46.65
N VAL A 269 -27.41 16.22 -46.75
CA VAL A 269 -28.24 16.60 -45.59
C VAL A 269 -28.74 15.38 -44.82
N GLY A 270 -29.03 14.29 -45.52
CA GLY A 270 -29.47 13.04 -44.93
C GLY A 270 -28.35 12.12 -44.44
N ASP A 271 -27.10 12.58 -44.44
CA ASP A 271 -25.90 11.78 -44.18
C ASP A 271 -25.90 10.46 -44.97
N LYS A 272 -26.07 10.55 -46.29
CA LYS A 272 -26.05 9.42 -47.23
C LYS A 272 -24.86 9.53 -48.16
N ASN A 273 -24.33 8.38 -48.57
CA ASN A 273 -23.28 8.30 -49.58
C ASN A 273 -23.84 8.58 -50.99
N GLN A 274 -22.98 8.54 -52.01
CA GLN A 274 -23.35 8.78 -53.40
C GLN A 274 -24.39 7.79 -53.97
N ASP A 275 -24.53 6.61 -53.35
CA ASP A 275 -25.53 5.60 -53.69
C ASP A 275 -26.86 5.79 -52.93
N GLY A 276 -26.99 6.84 -52.12
CA GLY A 276 -28.15 7.10 -51.28
C GLY A 276 -28.25 6.20 -50.04
N LYS A 277 -27.20 5.46 -49.69
CA LYS A 277 -27.14 4.63 -48.47
C LYS A 277 -26.73 5.47 -47.26
N PRO A 278 -27.30 5.23 -46.06
CA PRO A 278 -26.88 5.93 -44.85
C PRO A 278 -25.39 5.75 -44.57
N VAL A 279 -24.73 6.84 -44.19
CA VAL A 279 -23.38 6.86 -43.61
C VAL A 279 -23.53 6.65 -42.11
N THR A 280 -22.78 5.70 -41.56
CA THR A 280 -22.77 5.40 -40.11
C THR A 280 -21.34 5.53 -39.59
N PRO A 281 -21.10 6.32 -38.53
CA PRO A 281 -22.08 7.17 -37.82
C PRO A 281 -22.56 8.36 -38.66
N LYS A 282 -23.71 8.94 -38.30
CA LYS A 282 -24.13 10.24 -38.84
C LYS A 282 -23.10 11.31 -38.51
N PHE A 283 -23.08 12.42 -39.24
CA PHE A 283 -22.07 13.45 -39.00
C PHE A 283 -22.14 14.00 -37.57
N GLU A 284 -23.35 14.22 -37.03
CA GLU A 284 -23.56 14.67 -35.65
C GLU A 284 -23.20 13.63 -34.57
N GLU A 285 -23.01 12.37 -34.98
CA GLU A 285 -22.58 11.26 -34.12
C GLU A 285 -21.07 11.01 -34.23
N SER A 286 -20.39 11.68 -35.16
CA SER A 286 -18.95 11.58 -35.38
C SER A 286 -18.15 12.09 -34.17
N ILE A 287 -16.93 11.57 -34.02
CA ILE A 287 -16.02 11.99 -32.94
C ILE A 287 -15.62 13.47 -33.06
N PRO A 288 -15.27 14.00 -34.26
CA PRO A 288 -14.96 15.42 -34.37
C PRO A 288 -16.12 16.33 -33.97
N TYR A 289 -17.36 15.97 -34.33
CA TYR A 289 -18.54 16.72 -33.90
C TYR A 289 -18.74 16.68 -32.37
N LYS A 290 -18.60 15.50 -31.75
CA LYS A 290 -18.67 15.35 -30.28
C LYS A 290 -17.58 16.14 -29.57
N ASN A 291 -16.35 16.09 -30.06
CA ASN A 291 -15.23 16.86 -29.53
C ASN A 291 -15.47 18.38 -29.67
N ALA A 292 -16.01 18.84 -30.80
CA ALA A 292 -16.41 20.23 -30.99
C ALA A 292 -17.51 20.64 -29.99
N LEU A 293 -18.49 19.77 -29.73
CA LEU A 293 -19.56 20.05 -28.78
C LEU A 293 -19.03 20.17 -27.34
N GLU A 294 -18.11 19.29 -26.94
CA GLU A 294 -17.47 19.38 -25.62
C GLU A 294 -16.60 20.64 -25.50
N LYS A 295 -15.84 21.01 -26.54
CA LYS A 295 -15.08 22.26 -26.60
C LYS A 295 -15.98 23.49 -26.51
N LYS A 296 -17.10 23.50 -27.25
CA LYS A 296 -18.14 24.55 -27.14
C LYS A 296 -18.67 24.67 -25.71
N ASN A 297 -18.99 23.54 -25.07
CA ASN A 297 -19.48 23.53 -23.69
C ASN A 297 -18.42 24.02 -22.69
N ALA A 298 -17.13 23.86 -23.01
CA ALA A 298 -16.00 24.43 -22.27
C ALA A 298 -15.72 25.91 -22.60
N GLY A 299 -16.52 26.56 -23.47
CA GLY A 299 -16.39 27.97 -23.83
C GLY A 299 -15.47 28.27 -25.04
N ASP A 300 -15.07 27.26 -25.82
CA ASP A 300 -14.24 27.47 -27.00
C ASP A 300 -15.00 28.20 -28.12
N THR A 301 -14.49 29.37 -28.51
CA THR A 301 -15.13 30.26 -29.49
C THR A 301 -15.06 29.72 -30.92
N ASP A 302 -14.00 28.98 -31.26
CA ASP A 302 -13.81 28.40 -32.60
C ASP A 302 -14.77 27.22 -32.81
N ALA A 303 -14.89 26.34 -31.82
CA ALA A 303 -15.87 25.25 -31.82
C ALA A 303 -17.30 25.78 -31.86
N THR A 304 -17.60 26.81 -31.07
CA THR A 304 -18.91 27.48 -31.09
C THR A 304 -19.24 28.02 -32.49
N SER A 305 -18.27 28.68 -33.13
CA SER A 305 -18.47 29.30 -34.45
C SER A 305 -18.65 28.26 -35.55
N LYS A 306 -17.82 27.21 -35.58
CA LYS A 306 -17.89 26.14 -36.61
C LYS A 306 -19.15 25.29 -36.50
N LEU A 307 -19.57 24.93 -35.27
CA LEU A 307 -20.85 24.25 -35.06
C LEU A 307 -22.04 25.12 -35.47
N LYS A 308 -21.98 26.43 -35.20
CA LYS A 308 -23.02 27.36 -35.65
C LYS A 308 -23.06 27.45 -37.18
N ASP A 309 -21.91 27.60 -37.83
CA ASP A 309 -21.83 27.67 -39.30
C ASP A 309 -22.38 26.39 -39.94
N TYR A 310 -21.98 25.20 -39.46
CA TYR A 310 -22.56 23.92 -39.89
C TYR A 310 -24.09 23.89 -39.77
N ASN A 311 -24.64 24.26 -38.61
CA ASN A 311 -26.09 24.27 -38.39
C ASN A 311 -26.82 25.27 -39.32
N ASP A 312 -26.25 26.45 -39.54
CA ASP A 312 -26.79 27.47 -40.43
C ASP A 312 -26.78 26.98 -41.90
N LYS A 313 -25.69 26.33 -42.34
CA LYS A 313 -25.60 25.74 -43.70
C LYS A 313 -26.53 24.56 -43.88
N LEU A 314 -26.66 23.69 -42.87
CA LEU A 314 -27.59 22.56 -42.89
C LEU A 314 -29.03 23.04 -43.03
N LYS A 315 -29.41 24.06 -42.24
CA LYS A 315 -30.73 24.67 -42.33
C LYS A 315 -31.00 25.31 -43.69
N ALA A 316 -30.03 26.07 -44.21
CA ALA A 316 -30.13 26.68 -45.54
C ALA A 316 -30.28 25.62 -46.65
N ALA A 317 -29.53 24.51 -46.57
CA ALA A 317 -29.63 23.38 -47.49
C ALA A 317 -31.01 22.71 -47.42
N GLN A 318 -31.53 22.45 -46.21
CA GLN A 318 -32.86 21.86 -46.02
C GLN A 318 -33.98 22.76 -46.58
N ASP A 319 -33.89 24.07 -46.36
CA ASP A 319 -34.85 25.04 -46.88
C ASP A 319 -34.77 25.12 -48.42
N LEU A 320 -33.58 25.02 -49.00
CA LEU A 320 -33.39 24.99 -50.45
C LEU A 320 -33.95 23.71 -51.08
N ILE A 321 -33.71 22.54 -50.49
CA ILE A 321 -34.29 21.25 -50.91
C ILE A 321 -35.82 21.36 -50.91
N ASN A 322 -36.41 21.92 -49.85
CA ASN A 322 -37.86 22.08 -49.74
C ASN A 322 -38.41 23.00 -50.84
N LYS A 323 -37.72 24.11 -51.17
CA LYS A 323 -38.11 25.00 -52.28
C LYS A 323 -38.02 24.33 -53.65
N VAL A 324 -37.07 23.40 -53.86
CA VAL A 324 -36.95 22.65 -55.11
C VAL A 324 -38.06 21.59 -55.24
N LYS A 325 -38.30 20.82 -54.18
CA LYS A 325 -39.31 19.74 -54.18
C LYS A 325 -40.74 20.25 -54.20
N ASN A 326 -40.99 21.35 -53.49
CA ASN A 326 -42.31 21.97 -53.35
C ASN A 326 -42.25 23.43 -53.85
N PRO A 327 -42.15 23.64 -55.18
CA PRO A 327 -42.07 24.98 -55.74
C PRO A 327 -43.39 25.72 -55.49
N ASP A 328 -43.30 26.95 -54.96
CA ASP A 328 -44.46 27.84 -54.82
C ASP A 328 -45.00 28.19 -56.22
N PRO A 329 -46.27 27.82 -56.55
CA PRO A 329 -46.84 28.08 -57.87
C PRO A 329 -47.00 29.57 -58.18
N ASN A 330 -46.95 30.45 -57.17
CA ASN A 330 -47.04 31.90 -57.31
C ASN A 330 -45.67 32.59 -57.26
N ALA A 331 -44.58 31.85 -57.02
CA ALA A 331 -43.25 32.44 -57.02
C ALA A 331 -42.89 32.91 -58.42
N LYS A 332 -42.40 34.15 -58.51
CA LYS A 332 -41.81 34.65 -59.75
C LYS A 332 -40.72 33.68 -60.24
N PRO A 333 -40.59 33.45 -61.56
CA PRO A 333 -39.60 32.53 -62.10
C PRO A 333 -38.18 32.73 -61.55
N GLU A 334 -37.75 33.99 -61.37
CA GLU A 334 -36.45 34.37 -60.83
C GLU A 334 -36.22 34.00 -59.35
N ASN A 335 -37.28 33.74 -58.58
CA ASN A 335 -37.21 33.37 -57.16
C ASN A 335 -37.16 31.85 -56.93
N ARG A 336 -37.37 31.06 -57.98
CA ARG A 336 -37.30 29.60 -57.90
C ARG A 336 -35.83 29.16 -57.91
N PRO A 337 -35.44 28.10 -57.16
CA PRO A 337 -34.03 27.71 -57.07
C PRO A 337 -33.44 27.20 -58.39
N THR A 338 -32.23 27.65 -58.71
CA THR A 338 -31.39 27.17 -59.83
C THR A 338 -30.47 26.03 -59.39
N GLN A 339 -29.95 25.26 -60.36
CA GLN A 339 -28.97 24.20 -60.09
C GLN A 339 -27.70 24.75 -59.45
N ALA A 340 -27.23 25.93 -59.89
CA ALA A 340 -26.04 26.56 -59.33
C ALA A 340 -26.19 26.88 -57.83
N GLN A 341 -27.38 27.30 -57.40
CA GLN A 341 -27.66 27.53 -55.97
C GLN A 341 -27.65 26.23 -55.16
N VAL A 342 -28.18 25.14 -55.73
CA VAL A 342 -28.16 23.81 -55.09
C VAL A 342 -26.73 23.28 -54.98
N ASP A 343 -25.94 23.37 -56.05
CA ASP A 343 -24.54 22.90 -56.07
C ASP A 343 -23.66 23.73 -55.12
N ALA A 344 -23.89 25.04 -55.04
CA ALA A 344 -23.22 25.90 -54.07
C ALA A 344 -23.58 25.54 -52.62
N ALA A 345 -24.86 25.27 -52.33
CA ALA A 345 -25.32 24.84 -51.00
C ALA A 345 -24.70 23.50 -50.59
N LEU A 346 -24.57 22.56 -51.53
CA LEU A 346 -23.88 21.28 -51.31
C LEU A 346 -22.42 21.51 -50.90
N LYS A 347 -21.69 22.33 -51.68
CA LYS A 347 -20.29 22.60 -51.43
C LYS A 347 -20.05 23.24 -50.07
N VAL A 348 -20.82 24.26 -49.70
CA VAL A 348 -20.63 24.95 -48.41
C VAL A 348 -21.00 24.08 -47.22
N LEU A 349 -21.98 23.17 -47.34
CA LEU A 349 -22.30 22.20 -46.27
C LEU A 349 -21.16 21.19 -46.10
N GLN A 350 -20.62 20.67 -47.21
CA GLN A 350 -19.45 19.77 -47.19
C GLN A 350 -18.23 20.44 -46.57
N ASP A 351 -17.97 21.71 -46.91
CA ASP A 351 -16.86 22.46 -46.35
C ASP A 351 -17.04 22.73 -44.85
N ALA A 352 -18.27 23.00 -44.39
CA ALA A 352 -18.56 23.16 -42.95
C ALA A 352 -18.36 21.85 -42.17
N LYS A 353 -18.79 20.70 -42.72
CA LYS A 353 -18.51 19.37 -42.13
C LYS A 353 -17.01 19.11 -42.05
N LYS A 354 -16.29 19.33 -43.16
CA LYS A 354 -14.83 19.16 -43.23
C LYS A 354 -14.08 20.06 -42.25
N ALA A 355 -14.52 21.30 -42.05
CA ALA A 355 -13.89 22.23 -41.11
C ALA A 355 -13.95 21.72 -39.66
N ILE A 356 -15.05 21.07 -39.27
CA ILE A 356 -15.18 20.42 -37.96
C ILE A 356 -14.26 19.21 -37.88
N ASP A 357 -14.27 18.34 -38.89
CA ASP A 357 -13.42 17.13 -38.95
C ASP A 357 -11.92 17.47 -38.82
N ASP A 358 -11.45 18.45 -39.58
CA ASP A 358 -10.03 18.86 -39.58
C ASP A 358 -9.61 19.53 -38.26
N SER A 359 -10.54 20.19 -37.56
CA SER A 359 -10.21 20.99 -36.36
C SER A 359 -10.34 20.23 -35.05
N PHE A 360 -11.27 19.27 -34.98
CA PHE A 360 -11.68 18.63 -33.74
C PHE A 360 -11.46 17.11 -33.73
N GLY A 361 -10.61 16.60 -34.63
CA GLY A 361 -10.10 15.23 -34.54
C GLY A 361 -9.37 14.95 -33.21
N THR A 362 -9.41 13.70 -32.76
CA THR A 362 -8.73 13.27 -31.53
C THR A 362 -7.21 13.27 -31.72
N LYS A 363 -6.50 14.03 -30.88
CA LYS A 363 -5.03 14.14 -30.82
C LYS A 363 -4.47 13.16 -29.80
N ILE A 364 -3.49 12.36 -30.20
CA ILE A 364 -2.91 11.29 -29.36
C ILE A 364 -1.42 11.43 -29.08
N ASP A 365 -0.74 12.44 -29.64
CA ASP A 365 0.73 12.54 -29.63
C ASP A 365 1.31 12.58 -28.20
N ASP A 366 0.66 13.29 -27.30
CA ASP A 366 1.08 13.38 -25.90
C ASP A 366 0.92 12.05 -25.17
N LEU A 367 -0.20 11.34 -25.40
CA LEU A 367 -0.43 10.01 -24.84
C LEU A 367 0.56 8.98 -25.39
N LYS A 368 0.83 9.04 -26.70
CA LYS A 368 1.82 8.19 -27.38
C LYS A 368 3.21 8.41 -26.79
N THR A 369 3.61 9.66 -26.62
CA THR A 369 4.89 10.04 -26.03
C THR A 369 5.01 9.56 -24.58
N GLU A 370 3.97 9.76 -23.77
CA GLU A 370 4.00 9.37 -22.35
C GLU A 370 3.99 7.84 -22.16
N ALA A 371 3.22 7.10 -22.98
CA ALA A 371 3.19 5.63 -22.95
C ALA A 371 4.47 4.98 -23.48
N ALA A 372 5.23 5.69 -24.33
CA ALA A 372 6.52 5.23 -24.86
C ALA A 372 7.67 5.33 -23.84
N LYS A 373 7.51 6.09 -22.75
CA LYS A 373 8.45 6.11 -21.61
C LYS A 373 8.36 4.87 -20.72
N SER A 374 7.62 3.86 -21.14
CA SER A 374 7.30 2.66 -20.38
C SER A 374 7.63 1.44 -21.21
N THR A 375 8.05 0.35 -20.54
CA THR A 375 8.50 -0.88 -21.18
C THR A 375 7.46 -1.40 -22.18
N ALA A 376 7.87 -1.66 -23.43
CA ALA A 376 6.98 -2.18 -24.47
C ALA A 376 6.30 -3.49 -24.04
N ASP A 377 5.07 -3.75 -24.52
CA ASP A 377 4.35 -4.98 -24.18
C ASP A 377 5.17 -6.23 -24.58
N GLY A 378 5.50 -7.07 -23.60
CA GLY A 378 6.35 -8.25 -23.79
C GLY A 378 7.84 -7.96 -24.04
N GLY A 379 8.27 -6.69 -23.94
CA GLY A 379 9.67 -6.26 -24.07
C GLY A 379 10.46 -6.39 -22.77
N THR A 380 11.78 -6.27 -22.88
CA THR A 380 12.69 -6.12 -21.74
C THR A 380 12.75 -4.67 -21.29
N VAL A 381 12.76 -4.42 -19.98
CA VAL A 381 12.88 -3.07 -19.40
C VAL A 381 14.18 -2.40 -19.87
N ALA A 382 14.06 -1.32 -20.62
CA ALA A 382 15.18 -0.48 -21.05
C ALA A 382 15.56 0.53 -19.96
N ASP A 383 16.82 1.00 -19.95
CA ASP A 383 17.31 1.94 -18.93
C ASP A 383 16.57 3.29 -18.92
N THR A 384 15.95 3.67 -20.03
CA THR A 384 15.13 4.89 -20.18
C THR A 384 13.68 4.71 -19.73
N ASP A 385 13.25 3.48 -19.46
CA ASP A 385 11.87 3.18 -19.10
C ASP A 385 11.57 3.59 -17.66
N PHE A 386 10.33 3.97 -17.40
CA PHE A 386 9.87 4.29 -16.06
C PHE A 386 10.09 3.12 -15.08
N GLU A 387 9.92 1.88 -15.56
CA GLU A 387 10.17 0.68 -14.76
C GLU A 387 11.65 0.48 -14.36
N ALA A 388 12.58 1.16 -15.03
CA ALA A 388 14.00 1.13 -14.67
C ALA A 388 14.36 2.06 -13.50
N THR A 389 13.49 3.02 -13.17
CA THR A 389 13.71 4.01 -12.10
C THR A 389 13.82 3.34 -10.72
N THR A 390 14.55 3.98 -9.81
CA THR A 390 14.73 3.45 -8.45
C THR A 390 13.42 3.46 -7.68
N GLU A 391 12.59 4.50 -7.86
CA GLU A 391 11.29 4.67 -7.23
C GLU A 391 10.30 3.59 -7.68
N PHE A 392 10.27 3.26 -8.98
CA PHE A 392 9.46 2.14 -9.46
C PHE A 392 9.93 0.80 -8.89
N LYS A 393 11.24 0.54 -8.86
CA LYS A 393 11.79 -0.69 -8.24
C LYS A 393 11.47 -0.79 -6.75
N ASN A 394 11.54 0.33 -6.03
CA ASN A 394 11.15 0.40 -4.63
C ASN A 394 9.66 0.09 -4.47
N ALA A 395 8.80 0.63 -5.34
CA ALA A 395 7.39 0.27 -5.35
C ALA A 395 7.21 -1.22 -5.64
N ASP A 396 7.75 -1.75 -6.73
CA ASP A 396 7.60 -3.14 -7.12
C ASP A 396 8.10 -4.14 -6.06
N SER A 397 9.15 -3.77 -5.31
CA SER A 397 9.67 -4.58 -4.20
C SER A 397 8.73 -4.65 -2.99
N LYS A 398 7.92 -3.61 -2.77
CA LYS A 398 6.86 -3.60 -1.76
C LYS A 398 5.65 -4.33 -2.34
N LYS A 399 5.66 -5.66 -2.36
CA LYS A 399 4.51 -6.48 -2.78
C LYS A 399 3.30 -6.24 -1.86
N ALA A 400 2.11 -6.63 -2.33
CA ALA A 400 0.89 -6.58 -1.54
C ALA A 400 0.98 -7.48 -0.30
N GLU A 401 -0.02 -7.43 0.60
CA GLU A 401 -0.05 -8.24 1.83
C GLU A 401 0.08 -9.75 1.59
N ASP A 402 -0.29 -10.23 0.40
CA ASP A 402 -0.15 -11.63 -0.03
C ASP A 402 1.30 -12.04 -0.40
N GLY A 403 2.23 -11.08 -0.42
CA GLY A 403 3.64 -11.27 -0.76
C GLY A 403 3.90 -11.66 -2.23
N LYS A 404 2.89 -11.70 -3.09
CA LYS A 404 2.99 -12.17 -4.48
C LYS A 404 2.50 -11.14 -5.50
N SER A 405 1.43 -10.43 -5.17
CA SER A 405 0.82 -9.46 -6.06
C SER A 405 1.57 -8.13 -6.01
N ASP A 406 1.54 -7.38 -7.11
CA ASP A 406 2.05 -6.03 -7.15
C ASP A 406 1.30 -5.16 -6.13
N ASN A 407 1.94 -4.11 -5.59
CA ASN A 407 1.19 -3.16 -4.78
C ASN A 407 0.13 -2.42 -5.60
N ALA A 408 -0.75 -1.73 -4.89
CA ALA A 408 -1.85 -0.98 -5.48
C ALA A 408 -1.39 0.09 -6.49
N ASP A 409 -0.28 0.78 -6.24
CA ASP A 409 0.23 1.85 -7.12
C ASP A 409 0.87 1.29 -8.40
N VAL A 410 1.64 0.21 -8.30
CA VAL A 410 2.22 -0.51 -9.45
C VAL A 410 1.12 -1.16 -10.29
N SER A 411 0.09 -1.73 -9.65
CA SER A 411 -1.08 -2.28 -10.32
C SER A 411 -1.85 -1.18 -11.06
N ALA A 412 -2.13 -0.06 -10.40
CA ALA A 412 -2.79 1.09 -11.00
C ALA A 412 -1.97 1.68 -12.17
N TYR A 413 -0.65 1.68 -12.07
CA TYR A 413 0.24 2.08 -13.16
C TYR A 413 0.10 1.15 -14.38
N LYS A 414 0.14 -0.18 -14.16
CA LYS A 414 -0.03 -1.16 -15.23
C LYS A 414 -1.40 -1.04 -15.89
N ASP A 415 -2.45 -0.82 -15.11
CA ASP A 415 -3.81 -0.62 -15.62
C ASP A 415 -3.94 0.69 -16.43
N ALA A 416 -3.37 1.79 -15.93
CA ALA A 416 -3.35 3.08 -16.63
C ALA A 416 -2.58 2.98 -17.96
N LEU A 417 -1.42 2.33 -17.96
CA LEU A 417 -0.61 2.10 -19.16
C LEU A 417 -1.34 1.20 -20.16
N LYS A 418 -1.98 0.13 -19.70
CA LYS A 418 -2.80 -0.76 -20.54
C LYS A 418 -3.97 -0.01 -21.16
N LYS A 419 -4.66 0.84 -20.39
CA LYS A 419 -5.74 1.70 -20.91
C LYS A 419 -5.20 2.65 -21.97
N ALA A 420 -4.08 3.33 -21.72
CA ALA A 420 -3.42 4.21 -22.68
C ALA A 420 -3.07 3.48 -23.98
N ARG A 421 -2.43 2.31 -23.91
CA ARG A 421 -2.08 1.47 -25.07
C ARG A 421 -3.31 0.99 -25.83
N THR A 422 -4.38 0.62 -25.12
CA THR A 422 -5.65 0.21 -25.74
C THR A 422 -6.25 1.35 -26.57
N LEU A 423 -6.24 2.58 -26.05
CA LEU A 423 -6.71 3.75 -26.80
C LEU A 423 -5.82 4.04 -28.01
N LEU A 424 -4.50 4.02 -27.83
CA LEU A 424 -3.52 4.23 -28.91
C LEU A 424 -3.65 3.18 -30.03
N SER A 425 -3.98 1.93 -29.69
CA SER A 425 -4.11 0.83 -30.67
C SER A 425 -5.19 1.08 -31.75
N LYS A 426 -6.15 1.97 -31.48
CA LYS A 426 -7.22 2.37 -32.41
C LYS A 426 -6.75 3.36 -33.48
N PHE A 427 -5.53 3.88 -33.38
CA PHE A 427 -4.93 4.82 -34.32
C PHE A 427 -3.78 4.17 -35.09
N ASP A 428 -3.53 4.65 -36.30
CA ASP A 428 -2.36 4.31 -37.10
C ASP A 428 -1.10 5.06 -36.64
N GLU A 429 0.03 4.81 -37.31
CA GLU A 429 1.31 5.43 -36.97
C GLU A 429 1.31 6.96 -37.10
N ASN A 430 0.44 7.49 -37.98
CA ASN A 430 0.26 8.91 -38.28
C ASN A 430 -0.76 9.59 -37.35
N GLY A 431 -1.30 8.87 -36.36
CA GLY A 431 -2.27 9.39 -35.41
C GLY A 431 -3.69 9.53 -35.97
N LYS A 432 -3.99 8.90 -37.10
CA LYS A 432 -5.35 8.83 -37.63
C LYS A 432 -6.06 7.57 -37.12
N PRO A 433 -7.37 7.64 -36.83
CA PRO A 433 -8.13 6.45 -36.50
C PRO A 433 -8.05 5.42 -37.61
N LYS A 434 -7.84 4.15 -37.27
CA LYS A 434 -7.83 3.06 -38.26
C LYS A 434 -9.22 2.92 -38.89
N SER A 435 -9.28 2.58 -40.17
CA SER A 435 -10.54 2.51 -40.94
C SER A 435 -11.54 1.46 -40.41
N ASP A 436 -11.05 0.45 -39.70
CA ASP A 436 -11.82 -0.63 -39.07
C ASP A 436 -12.06 -0.41 -37.56
N ALA A 437 -11.49 0.67 -36.98
CA ALA A 437 -11.63 0.97 -35.56
C ALA A 437 -13.09 1.33 -35.22
N LYS A 438 -13.75 0.43 -34.48
CA LYS A 438 -15.01 0.74 -33.81
C LYS A 438 -14.73 1.54 -32.53
N ASP A 439 -15.60 2.50 -32.23
CA ASP A 439 -15.54 3.31 -31.01
C ASP A 439 -14.21 4.08 -30.85
N VAL A 440 -13.85 4.88 -31.86
CA VAL A 440 -12.71 5.82 -31.78
C VAL A 440 -12.89 6.73 -30.56
N PRO A 441 -11.87 6.88 -29.68
CA PRO A 441 -12.04 7.64 -28.46
C PRO A 441 -12.16 9.13 -28.73
N THR A 442 -12.94 9.80 -27.89
CA THR A 442 -13.02 11.25 -27.79
C THR A 442 -11.70 11.85 -27.29
N GLN A 443 -11.52 13.15 -27.48
CA GLN A 443 -10.33 13.85 -26.94
C GLN A 443 -10.28 13.72 -25.41
N LYS A 444 -11.42 13.82 -24.75
CA LYS A 444 -11.53 13.72 -23.29
C LYS A 444 -11.02 12.38 -22.76
N GLU A 445 -11.40 11.27 -23.38
CA GLU A 445 -10.95 9.93 -22.98
C GLU A 445 -9.42 9.77 -23.11
N VAL A 446 -8.83 10.38 -24.14
CA VAL A 446 -7.38 10.39 -24.35
C VAL A 446 -6.68 11.26 -23.28
N ASP A 447 -7.22 12.44 -23.01
CA ASP A 447 -6.67 13.37 -22.01
C ASP A 447 -6.77 12.78 -20.59
N GLU A 448 -7.88 12.12 -20.25
CA GLU A 448 -8.07 11.40 -18.99
C GLU A 448 -7.06 10.24 -18.85
N ALA A 449 -6.83 9.46 -19.92
CA ALA A 449 -5.84 8.39 -19.90
C ALA A 449 -4.41 8.94 -19.72
N LEU A 450 -4.08 10.05 -20.37
CA LEU A 450 -2.80 10.74 -20.24
C LEU A 450 -2.58 11.24 -18.81
N ASN A 451 -3.57 11.94 -18.25
CA ASN A 451 -3.50 12.49 -16.90
C ASN A 451 -3.39 11.37 -15.87
N ASN A 452 -4.21 10.32 -15.97
CA ASN A 452 -4.13 9.18 -15.05
C ASN A 452 -2.76 8.49 -15.10
N LEU A 453 -2.17 8.31 -16.30
CA LEU A 453 -0.84 7.72 -16.46
C LEU A 453 0.25 8.63 -15.87
N LYS A 454 0.16 9.96 -16.05
CA LYS A 454 1.10 10.91 -15.44
C LYS A 454 0.97 10.94 -13.93
N GLU A 455 -0.25 11.04 -13.40
CA GLU A 455 -0.52 11.10 -11.96
C GLU A 455 0.00 9.87 -11.22
N ILE A 456 -0.19 8.67 -11.78
CA ILE A 456 0.29 7.45 -11.13
C ILE A 456 1.82 7.32 -11.19
N LYS A 457 2.46 7.75 -12.29
CA LYS A 457 3.94 7.84 -12.36
C LYS A 457 4.49 8.84 -11.33
N ASP A 458 3.87 10.01 -11.23
CA ASP A 458 4.21 11.03 -10.24
C ASP A 458 4.04 10.52 -8.81
N LYS A 459 2.95 9.80 -8.54
CA LYS A 459 2.66 9.20 -7.24
C LYS A 459 3.73 8.18 -6.86
N ILE A 460 4.11 7.28 -7.77
CA ILE A 460 5.19 6.31 -7.55
C ILE A 460 6.51 7.05 -7.27
N THR A 461 6.84 8.07 -8.06
CA THR A 461 8.07 8.85 -7.91
C THR A 461 8.14 9.56 -6.55
N LYS A 462 7.01 10.05 -6.02
CA LYS A 462 6.96 10.77 -4.73
C LYS A 462 6.90 9.86 -3.51
N ASN A 463 6.19 8.72 -3.61
CA ASN A 463 5.90 7.88 -2.45
C ASN A 463 6.96 6.80 -2.19
N TYR A 464 7.77 6.46 -3.19
CA TYR A 464 8.72 5.34 -3.13
C TYR A 464 10.17 5.79 -3.27
N VAL A 465 10.47 7.02 -2.84
CA VAL A 465 11.83 7.55 -2.75
C VAL A 465 12.67 6.70 -1.78
N THR A 466 13.93 6.43 -2.14
CA THR A 466 14.86 5.73 -1.24
C THR A 466 15.21 6.62 -0.04
N SER A 467 15.16 6.06 1.16
CA SER A 467 15.53 6.72 2.43
C SER A 467 16.79 6.09 3.02
N PRO A 468 17.91 6.84 3.11
CA PRO A 468 19.16 6.39 3.72
C PRO A 468 19.23 6.57 5.24
N HIS A 469 18.17 7.08 5.87
CA HIS A 469 18.19 7.55 7.27
C HIS A 469 18.63 6.49 8.28
N ASP A 470 18.07 5.28 8.21
CA ASP A 470 18.38 4.24 9.20
C ASP A 470 19.79 3.67 9.01
N LEU A 471 20.27 3.62 7.76
CA LEU A 471 21.65 3.24 7.48
C LEU A 471 22.64 4.31 7.96
N TYR A 472 22.34 5.60 7.80
CA TYR A 472 23.16 6.68 8.38
C TYR A 472 23.27 6.53 9.90
N LYS A 473 22.15 6.33 10.60
CA LYS A 473 22.16 6.14 12.06
C LYS A 473 23.03 4.96 12.50
N GLU A 474 23.04 3.87 11.74
CA GLU A 474 23.84 2.70 12.09
C GLU A 474 25.33 2.90 11.81
N VAL A 475 25.66 3.54 10.69
CA VAL A 475 27.04 3.90 10.33
C VAL A 475 27.62 4.92 11.31
N ASP A 476 26.83 5.87 11.80
CA ASP A 476 27.26 6.89 12.76
C ASP A 476 27.62 6.32 14.14
N LYS A 477 27.25 5.07 14.44
CA LYS A 477 27.71 4.34 15.64
C LYS A 477 29.12 3.76 15.46
N SER A 478 29.79 4.03 14.35
CA SER A 478 31.10 3.49 14.00
C SER A 478 32.04 4.64 13.65
N LYS A 479 33.35 4.46 13.85
CA LYS A 479 34.33 5.51 13.54
C LYS A 479 34.37 5.87 12.06
N ASP A 480 34.56 7.16 11.80
CA ASP A 480 34.88 7.69 10.47
C ASP A 480 36.38 7.86 10.23
N GLY A 481 37.08 6.72 10.22
CA GLY A 481 38.53 6.66 10.03
C GLY A 481 39.32 6.99 11.31
N ASP A 482 40.64 6.96 11.19
CA ASP A 482 41.56 6.99 12.35
C ASP A 482 41.61 8.34 13.07
N THR A 483 41.12 9.41 12.42
CA THR A 483 41.08 10.77 12.99
C THR A 483 39.77 11.07 13.74
N ASP A 484 38.79 10.16 13.72
CA ASP A 484 37.52 10.33 14.43
C ASP A 484 37.72 10.23 15.95
N THR A 485 37.41 11.32 16.66
CA THR A 485 37.53 11.45 18.11
C THR A 485 36.28 11.01 18.87
N SER A 486 35.26 10.48 18.18
CA SER A 486 34.00 10.06 18.80
C SER A 486 34.24 8.96 19.84
N THR A 487 33.68 9.18 21.03
CA THR A 487 33.87 8.27 22.17
C THR A 487 32.78 7.22 22.29
N ASP A 488 31.58 7.52 21.80
CA ASP A 488 30.39 6.63 21.84
C ASP A 488 30.22 5.87 20.51
N VAL A 489 31.23 5.10 20.15
CA VAL A 489 31.29 4.31 18.90
C VAL A 489 31.59 2.86 19.22
N PHE A 490 31.17 1.97 18.33
CA PHE A 490 31.27 0.53 18.46
C PHE A 490 32.70 0.06 18.71
N GLU A 491 33.69 0.70 18.08
CA GLU A 491 35.11 0.38 18.24
C GLU A 491 35.64 0.64 19.67
N ASN A 492 34.91 1.42 20.48
CA ASN A 492 35.30 1.70 21.86
C ASN A 492 34.64 0.75 22.88
N THR A 493 33.73 -0.13 22.46
CA THR A 493 33.09 -1.09 23.38
C THR A 493 34.08 -2.16 23.84
N PRO A 494 33.84 -2.80 25.00
CA PRO A 494 34.70 -3.88 25.48
C PRO A 494 34.81 -5.04 24.51
N GLU A 495 33.72 -5.40 23.84
CA GLU A 495 33.67 -6.57 22.95
C GLU A 495 34.55 -6.36 21.71
N PHE A 496 34.54 -5.16 21.14
CA PHE A 496 35.43 -4.82 20.03
C PHE A 496 36.91 -4.83 20.47
N LYS A 497 37.21 -4.27 21.65
CA LYS A 497 38.56 -4.29 22.23
C LYS A 497 39.02 -5.70 22.55
N ASN A 498 38.13 -6.56 23.05
CA ASN A 498 38.40 -7.97 23.33
C ASN A 498 38.70 -8.73 22.03
N ALA A 499 37.90 -8.53 20.98
CA ALA A 499 38.18 -9.10 19.65
C ALA A 499 39.54 -8.65 19.12
N THR A 500 39.86 -7.36 19.25
CA THR A 500 41.14 -6.79 18.81
C THR A 500 42.31 -7.38 19.60
N ALA A 501 42.19 -7.51 20.92
CA ALA A 501 43.24 -8.04 21.79
C ALA A 501 43.44 -9.56 21.61
N LYS A 502 42.37 -10.32 21.35
CA LYS A 502 42.43 -11.78 21.21
C LYS A 502 43.26 -12.20 19.99
N GLY A 503 43.12 -11.48 18.87
CA GLY A 503 44.01 -11.60 17.71
C GLY A 503 44.08 -12.97 17.03
N ASP A 504 43.16 -13.89 17.35
CA ASP A 504 43.04 -15.17 16.66
C ASP A 504 42.41 -15.01 15.25
N GLU A 505 42.47 -16.05 14.42
CA GLU A 505 41.95 -15.97 13.04
C GLU A 505 40.44 -15.66 12.99
N SER A 506 39.67 -16.18 13.96
CA SER A 506 38.23 -15.90 14.08
C SER A 506 37.95 -14.43 14.41
N ALA A 507 38.78 -13.82 15.26
CA ALA A 507 38.68 -12.41 15.67
C ALA A 507 39.10 -11.48 14.55
N LYS A 508 40.21 -11.78 13.88
CA LYS A 508 40.64 -11.05 12.67
C LYS A 508 39.57 -11.08 11.59
N GLN A 509 38.95 -12.24 11.37
CA GLN A 509 37.88 -12.38 10.39
C GLN A 509 36.64 -11.58 10.78
N ALA A 510 36.19 -11.65 12.04
CA ALA A 510 35.03 -10.88 12.50
C ALA A 510 35.24 -9.36 12.38
N LEU A 511 36.44 -8.86 12.72
CA LEU A 511 36.82 -7.45 12.55
C LEU A 511 36.91 -7.05 11.07
N LYS A 512 37.43 -7.92 10.22
CA LYS A 512 37.47 -7.71 8.76
C LYS A 512 36.07 -7.64 8.17
N ASP A 513 35.19 -8.59 8.51
CA ASP A 513 33.80 -8.62 8.06
C ASP A 513 33.08 -7.33 8.46
N TYR A 514 33.22 -6.91 9.72
CA TYR A 514 32.69 -5.63 10.20
C TYR A 514 33.16 -4.44 9.36
N ASN A 515 34.46 -4.32 9.11
CA ASN A 515 35.03 -3.21 8.33
C ASN A 515 34.55 -3.24 6.87
N GLU A 516 34.44 -4.42 6.26
CA GLU A 516 33.94 -4.58 4.89
C GLU A 516 32.45 -4.19 4.79
N LYS A 517 31.62 -4.59 5.75
CA LYS A 517 30.21 -4.20 5.79
C LYS A 517 30.03 -2.71 6.05
N LEU A 518 30.86 -2.12 6.92
CA LEU A 518 30.87 -0.67 7.15
C LEU A 518 31.26 0.11 5.89
N ALA A 519 32.31 -0.34 5.18
CA ALA A 519 32.73 0.27 3.93
C ALA A 519 31.65 0.17 2.83
N ALA A 520 31.00 -0.99 2.71
CA ALA A 520 29.89 -1.19 1.77
C ALA A 520 28.70 -0.26 2.10
N ALA A 521 28.33 -0.13 3.37
CA ALA A 521 27.31 0.81 3.83
C ALA A 521 27.68 2.26 3.48
N LYS A 522 28.91 2.69 3.78
CA LYS A 522 29.41 4.03 3.42
C LYS A 522 29.39 4.28 1.91
N ALA A 523 29.74 3.29 1.09
CA ALA A 523 29.71 3.40 -0.38
C ALA A 523 28.29 3.60 -0.92
N LEU A 524 27.28 2.95 -0.34
CA LEU A 524 25.88 3.18 -0.70
C LEU A 524 25.42 4.58 -0.27
N LEU A 525 25.74 4.99 0.95
CA LEU A 525 25.42 6.31 1.50
C LEU A 525 26.09 7.46 0.74
N ALA A 526 27.23 7.22 0.07
CA ALA A 526 27.91 8.24 -0.73
C ALA A 526 27.06 8.76 -1.91
N ASN A 527 26.03 8.02 -2.33
CA ASN A 527 25.09 8.42 -3.38
C ASN A 527 24.02 9.40 -2.89
N PHE A 528 23.96 9.69 -1.59
CA PHE A 528 22.97 10.56 -0.97
C PHE A 528 23.64 11.79 -0.37
N ASP A 529 22.95 12.93 -0.44
CA ASP A 529 23.29 14.12 0.31
C ASP A 529 22.93 13.90 1.78
N ARG A 530 23.93 13.99 2.67
CA ARG A 530 23.77 13.70 4.09
C ARG A 530 22.82 14.67 4.80
N THR A 531 22.68 15.91 4.31
CA THR A 531 21.84 16.93 4.97
C THR A 531 20.37 16.80 4.60
N THR A 532 20.08 16.45 3.35
CA THR A 532 18.71 16.37 2.83
C THR A 532 18.18 14.95 2.74
N GLY A 533 19.05 13.94 2.79
CA GLY A 533 18.72 12.53 2.55
C GLY A 533 18.38 12.22 1.08
N LYS A 534 18.43 13.22 0.19
CA LYS A 534 18.10 13.06 -1.23
C LYS A 534 19.28 12.51 -2.01
N SER A 535 18.99 11.78 -3.07
CA SER A 535 20.00 11.32 -4.03
C SER A 535 20.79 12.50 -4.60
N LYS A 536 22.11 12.36 -4.72
CA LYS A 536 22.96 13.38 -5.35
C LYS A 536 22.64 13.49 -6.84
N THR A 537 22.63 14.71 -7.37
CA THR A 537 22.35 14.98 -8.79
C THR A 537 23.54 14.71 -9.71
N ASN A 538 24.77 14.67 -9.18
CA ASN A 538 26.00 14.43 -9.92
C ASN A 538 26.62 13.08 -9.55
N LEU A 539 25.93 11.98 -9.87
CA LEU A 539 26.49 10.64 -9.71
C LEU A 539 27.52 10.33 -10.81
N PRO A 540 28.55 9.52 -10.54
CA PRO A 540 29.47 9.04 -11.57
C PRO A 540 28.70 8.36 -12.71
N SER A 541 29.18 8.52 -13.95
CA SER A 541 28.50 7.95 -15.13
C SER A 541 28.32 6.44 -14.98
N GLY A 542 27.07 5.98 -15.11
CA GLY A 542 26.70 4.57 -14.93
C GLY A 542 26.32 4.17 -13.50
N THR A 543 26.50 5.04 -12.50
CA THR A 543 26.07 4.78 -11.11
C THR A 543 24.59 5.08 -10.94
N LYS A 544 23.80 4.06 -10.60
CA LYS A 544 22.36 4.20 -10.28
C LYS A 544 22.18 4.49 -8.79
N VAL A 545 21.15 5.27 -8.45
CA VAL A 545 20.74 5.49 -7.06
C VAL A 545 20.38 4.14 -6.43
N PRO A 546 20.92 3.80 -5.25
CA PRO A 546 20.57 2.57 -4.55
C PRO A 546 19.06 2.45 -4.28
N THR A 547 18.52 1.24 -4.38
CA THR A 547 17.14 0.92 -3.97
C THR A 547 17.04 0.86 -2.45
N GLN A 548 15.82 0.99 -1.91
CA GLN A 548 15.58 0.84 -0.48
C GLN A 548 16.06 -0.53 0.03
N LYS A 549 15.78 -1.59 -0.73
CA LYS A 549 16.24 -2.94 -0.39
C LYS A 549 17.76 -3.02 -0.26
N GLN A 550 18.52 -2.37 -1.14
CA GLN A 550 19.99 -2.37 -1.03
C GLN A 550 20.48 -1.68 0.25
N LEU A 551 19.80 -0.62 0.69
CA LEU A 551 20.12 0.05 1.95
C LEU A 551 19.74 -0.80 3.16
N ASP A 552 18.57 -1.43 3.13
CA ASP A 552 18.08 -2.31 4.20
C ASP A 552 18.96 -3.56 4.36
N ASP A 553 19.37 -4.17 3.24
CA ASP A 553 20.29 -5.31 3.24
C ASP A 553 21.66 -4.91 3.82
N ALA A 554 22.20 -3.73 3.44
CA ALA A 554 23.45 -3.23 4.00
C ALA A 554 23.37 -2.87 5.49
N LEU A 555 22.22 -2.33 5.94
CA LEU A 555 21.94 -2.06 7.34
C LEU A 555 21.97 -3.36 8.14
N LYS A 556 21.26 -4.38 7.64
CA LYS A 556 21.21 -5.70 8.29
C LYS A 556 22.58 -6.37 8.33
N ASP A 557 23.32 -6.35 7.22
CA ASP A 557 24.67 -6.92 7.15
C ASP A 557 25.62 -6.26 8.18
N LEU A 558 25.58 -4.94 8.31
CA LEU A 558 26.41 -4.21 9.30
C LEU A 558 25.99 -4.54 10.74
N GLN A 559 24.69 -4.60 11.02
CA GLN A 559 24.16 -4.98 12.33
C GLN A 559 24.54 -6.41 12.71
N ASP A 560 24.43 -7.36 11.77
CA ASP A 560 24.80 -8.76 11.99
C ASP A 560 26.30 -8.89 12.26
N ALA A 561 27.15 -8.13 11.55
CA ALA A 561 28.59 -8.10 11.80
C ALA A 561 28.94 -7.52 13.19
N LYS A 562 28.30 -6.43 13.60
CA LYS A 562 28.46 -5.87 14.97
C LYS A 562 28.00 -6.86 16.03
N LYS A 563 26.81 -7.46 15.84
CA LYS A 563 26.25 -8.45 16.77
C LYS A 563 27.17 -9.65 16.94
N LYS A 564 27.78 -10.13 15.86
CA LYS A 564 28.76 -11.22 15.93
C LYS A 564 29.93 -10.88 16.86
N ILE A 565 30.46 -9.66 16.77
CA ILE A 565 31.54 -9.21 17.67
C ILE A 565 31.03 -9.10 19.12
N THR A 566 29.84 -8.51 19.33
CA THR A 566 29.25 -8.37 20.66
C THR A 566 29.02 -9.72 21.35
N ASP A 567 28.49 -10.71 20.64
CA ASP A 567 28.17 -12.01 21.23
C ASP A 567 29.41 -12.87 21.49
N ASP A 568 30.33 -12.94 20.52
CA ASP A 568 31.49 -13.85 20.57
C ASP A 568 32.63 -13.34 21.47
N TYR A 569 32.70 -12.02 21.72
CA TYR A 569 33.80 -11.38 22.46
C TYR A 569 33.32 -10.61 23.70
N LYS A 570 32.15 -10.97 24.23
CA LYS A 570 31.67 -10.47 25.53
C LYS A 570 32.70 -10.70 26.63
N THR A 571 32.84 -9.73 27.53
CA THR A 571 33.67 -9.89 28.73
C THR A 571 33.03 -10.92 29.67
N ASP A 572 33.77 -11.95 30.05
CA ASP A 572 33.40 -12.95 31.05
C ASP A 572 34.10 -12.64 32.38
N SER A 573 33.32 -12.19 33.36
CA SER A 573 33.79 -11.85 34.70
C SER A 573 33.39 -12.87 35.77
N SER A 574 32.91 -14.06 35.36
CA SER A 574 32.36 -15.06 36.28
C SER A 574 33.41 -15.61 37.26
N GLU A 575 34.63 -15.89 36.78
CA GLU A 575 35.73 -16.37 37.62
C GLU A 575 36.20 -15.30 38.62
N LEU A 576 36.40 -14.05 38.17
CA LEU A 576 36.73 -12.91 39.03
C LEU A 576 35.67 -12.71 40.12
N LYS A 577 34.39 -12.81 39.74
CA LYS A 577 33.28 -12.70 40.69
C LYS A 577 33.31 -13.81 41.72
N SER A 578 33.51 -15.05 41.28
CA SER A 578 33.59 -16.20 42.20
C SER A 578 34.74 -16.06 43.19
N GLU A 579 35.90 -15.57 42.75
CA GLU A 579 37.06 -15.38 43.62
C GLU A 579 36.83 -14.22 44.61
N ALA A 580 36.24 -13.11 44.17
CA ALA A 580 35.90 -11.99 45.04
C ALA A 580 34.82 -12.36 46.08
N ASP A 581 33.78 -13.09 45.68
CA ASP A 581 32.70 -13.56 46.55
C ASP A 581 33.21 -14.56 47.61
N ALA A 582 34.33 -15.25 47.37
CA ALA A 582 34.94 -16.17 48.33
C ALA A 582 35.63 -15.48 49.53
N ASN A 583 35.71 -14.14 49.55
CA ASN A 583 36.37 -13.37 50.61
C ASN A 583 35.88 -13.69 52.02
N ASP A 584 34.57 -13.81 52.22
CA ASP A 584 33.97 -14.09 53.53
C ASP A 584 34.33 -15.46 54.10
N THR A 585 34.73 -16.38 53.22
CA THR A 585 35.23 -17.70 53.61
C THR A 585 36.73 -17.65 53.83
N PHE A 586 37.47 -16.97 52.93
CA PHE A 586 38.92 -16.86 53.02
C PHE A 586 39.39 -16.12 54.28
N THR A 587 38.73 -15.03 54.65
CA THR A 587 39.06 -14.25 55.87
C THR A 587 38.87 -15.03 57.18
N LYS A 588 38.21 -16.19 57.14
CA LYS A 588 38.02 -17.08 58.28
C LYS A 588 39.01 -18.23 58.33
N THR A 589 39.84 -18.44 57.31
CA THR A 589 40.80 -19.54 57.34
C THR A 589 41.90 -19.29 58.39
N PRO A 590 42.53 -20.36 58.92
CA PRO A 590 43.60 -20.22 59.90
C PRO A 590 44.74 -19.34 59.39
N GLU A 591 45.09 -19.44 58.10
CA GLU A 591 46.20 -18.69 57.52
C GLU A 591 45.95 -17.17 57.55
N TYR A 592 44.73 -16.75 57.23
CA TYR A 592 44.34 -15.34 57.32
C TYR A 592 44.35 -14.86 58.79
N GLN A 593 43.78 -15.65 59.71
CA GLN A 593 43.77 -15.32 61.14
C GLN A 593 45.17 -15.30 61.75
N ASN A 594 46.06 -16.19 61.32
CA ASN A 594 47.45 -16.25 61.73
C ASN A 594 48.22 -15.01 61.24
N ALA A 595 48.01 -14.60 59.98
CA ALA A 595 48.58 -13.35 59.46
C ALA A 595 48.13 -12.13 60.27
N GLN A 596 46.84 -12.08 60.64
CA GLN A 596 46.26 -11.02 61.47
C GLN A 596 46.85 -11.02 62.89
N ALA A 597 46.99 -12.18 63.52
CA ALA A 597 47.53 -12.32 64.87
C ALA A 597 49.05 -12.05 64.95
N LYS A 598 49.82 -12.37 63.91
CA LYS A 598 51.27 -12.22 63.88
C LYS A 598 51.73 -10.76 63.96
N GLY A 599 51.00 -9.86 63.29
CA GLY A 599 51.17 -8.40 63.41
C GLY A 599 52.53 -7.82 62.98
N ASP A 600 53.40 -8.60 62.32
CA ASP A 600 54.67 -8.13 61.77
C ASP A 600 54.45 -7.30 60.48
N ASP A 601 55.47 -6.56 60.04
CA ASP A 601 55.32 -5.68 58.86
C ASP A 601 55.02 -6.47 57.58
N ALA A 602 55.55 -7.68 57.46
CA ALA A 602 55.29 -8.57 56.33
C ALA A 602 53.82 -9.04 56.33
N SER A 603 53.24 -9.37 57.49
CA SER A 603 51.85 -9.84 57.62
C SER A 603 50.85 -8.73 57.41
N LYS A 604 51.13 -7.52 57.92
CA LYS A 604 50.35 -6.33 57.61
C LYS A 604 50.36 -6.03 56.12
N GLN A 605 51.52 -6.11 55.47
CA GLN A 605 51.63 -5.86 54.03
C GLN A 605 50.87 -6.93 53.22
N ALA A 606 50.96 -8.21 53.58
CA ALA A 606 50.23 -9.28 52.88
C ALA A 606 48.70 -9.13 53.00
N LEU A 607 48.20 -8.70 54.17
CA LEU A 607 46.78 -8.42 54.39
C LEU A 607 46.30 -7.20 53.58
N GLU A 608 47.12 -6.15 53.53
CA GLU A 608 46.81 -4.94 52.75
C GLU A 608 46.88 -5.21 51.24
N ASP A 609 47.86 -5.97 50.77
CA ASP A 609 47.96 -6.43 49.38
C ASP A 609 46.69 -7.19 48.95
N TYR A 610 46.19 -8.10 49.80
CA TYR A 610 44.96 -8.85 49.55
C TYR A 610 43.73 -7.94 49.53
N LYS A 611 43.60 -7.03 50.51
CA LYS A 611 42.50 -6.07 50.55
C LYS A 611 42.48 -5.17 49.31
N LYS A 612 43.64 -4.65 48.91
CA LYS A 612 43.78 -3.83 47.71
C LYS A 612 43.44 -4.62 46.44
N ALA A 613 43.89 -5.87 46.33
CA ALA A 613 43.56 -6.73 45.19
C ALA A 613 42.05 -7.02 45.11
N LEU A 614 41.37 -7.18 46.26
CA LEU A 614 39.92 -7.35 46.33
C LEU A 614 39.16 -6.06 45.94
N GLU A 615 39.64 -4.89 46.37
CA GLU A 615 39.08 -3.60 45.95
C GLU A 615 39.25 -3.38 44.44
N ASP A 616 40.44 -3.66 43.90
CA ASP A 616 40.73 -3.58 42.47
C ASP A 616 39.83 -4.56 41.67
N ALA A 617 39.63 -5.80 42.16
CA ALA A 617 38.71 -6.78 41.59
C ALA A 617 37.25 -6.29 41.57
N ASN A 618 36.75 -5.77 42.69
CA ASN A 618 35.40 -5.23 42.77
C ASN A 618 35.19 -4.00 41.88
N LYS A 619 36.23 -3.17 41.71
CA LYS A 619 36.19 -2.04 40.77
C LYS A 619 36.05 -2.49 39.33
N VAL A 620 36.79 -3.53 38.92
CA VAL A 620 36.66 -4.12 37.58
C VAL A 620 35.29 -4.77 37.39
N LEU A 621 34.76 -5.49 38.39
CA LEU A 621 33.40 -6.06 38.36
C LEU A 621 32.30 -5.01 38.26
N GLY A 622 32.54 -3.79 38.78
CA GLY A 622 31.62 -2.66 38.69
C GLY A 622 31.73 -1.84 37.39
N ASP A 623 32.81 -2.03 36.62
CA ASP A 623 33.05 -1.30 35.38
C ASP A 623 32.40 -2.03 34.19
N LYS A 624 31.31 -1.45 33.67
CA LYS A 624 30.60 -1.97 32.50
C LYS A 624 31.45 -1.96 31.23
N ASN A 625 32.54 -1.20 31.22
CA ASN A 625 33.48 -1.11 30.09
C ASN A 625 34.76 -1.93 30.32
N ALA A 626 34.80 -2.78 31.34
CA ALA A 626 35.94 -3.65 31.59
C ALA A 626 36.17 -4.61 30.42
N THR A 627 37.41 -4.64 29.91
CA THR A 627 37.86 -5.62 28.92
C THR A 627 38.21 -6.94 29.61
N GLN A 628 38.25 -8.04 28.84
CA GLN A 628 38.67 -9.33 29.35
C GLN A 628 40.07 -9.27 29.97
N ALA A 629 40.99 -8.53 29.37
CA ALA A 629 42.34 -8.34 29.90
C ALA A 629 42.34 -7.67 31.29
N GLN A 630 41.43 -6.73 31.55
CA GLN A 630 41.31 -6.10 32.87
C GLN A 630 40.73 -7.07 33.90
N VAL A 631 39.77 -7.91 33.50
CA VAL A 631 39.20 -8.97 34.34
C VAL A 631 40.27 -10.00 34.71
N ASP A 632 40.99 -10.53 33.72
CA ASP A 632 42.01 -11.56 33.91
C ASP A 632 43.15 -11.05 34.80
N GLU A 633 43.59 -9.81 34.60
CA GLU A 633 44.63 -9.18 35.42
C GLU A 633 44.18 -8.98 36.88
N ALA A 634 42.92 -8.57 37.09
CA ALA A 634 42.38 -8.42 38.45
C ALA A 634 42.21 -9.78 39.15
N LEU A 635 41.76 -10.81 38.41
CA LEU A 635 41.64 -12.18 38.92
C LEU A 635 42.99 -12.70 39.37
N LYS A 636 44.00 -12.56 38.51
CA LYS A 636 45.37 -12.98 38.82
C LYS A 636 45.92 -12.28 40.06
N LYS A 637 45.76 -10.95 40.17
CA LYS A 637 46.21 -10.19 41.36
C LYS A 637 45.54 -10.66 42.64
N LEU A 638 44.24 -10.93 42.61
CA LEU A 638 43.50 -11.42 43.77
C LEU A 638 43.95 -12.83 44.18
N GLN A 639 44.11 -13.73 43.21
CA GLN A 639 44.63 -15.08 43.44
C GLN A 639 46.06 -15.06 44.00
N ASP A 640 46.96 -14.26 43.42
CA ASP A 640 48.34 -14.13 43.88
C ASP A 640 48.40 -13.61 45.34
N ALA A 641 47.59 -12.61 45.68
CA ALA A 641 47.53 -12.07 47.04
C ALA A 641 46.96 -13.07 48.05
N LYS A 642 45.95 -13.85 47.64
CA LYS A 642 45.38 -14.95 48.43
C LYS A 642 46.41 -16.05 48.69
N SER A 643 47.14 -16.48 47.65
CA SER A 643 48.21 -17.48 47.76
C SER A 643 49.33 -17.04 48.70
N LYS A 644 49.76 -15.78 48.64
CA LYS A 644 50.77 -15.24 49.59
C LYS A 644 50.34 -15.41 51.05
N LEU A 645 49.07 -15.16 51.37
CA LEU A 645 48.53 -15.34 52.72
C LEU A 645 48.43 -16.82 53.08
N SER A 646 47.89 -17.65 52.19
CA SER A 646 47.75 -19.10 52.41
C SER A 646 49.10 -19.82 52.61
N ASP A 647 50.14 -19.42 51.89
CA ASP A 647 51.45 -20.07 51.98
C ASP A 647 52.33 -19.50 53.10
N GLY A 648 52.26 -18.19 53.35
CA GLY A 648 53.14 -17.51 54.31
C GLY A 648 52.76 -17.69 55.78
N TYR A 649 51.53 -18.09 56.09
CA TYR A 649 50.97 -18.07 57.46
C TYR A 649 50.29 -19.37 57.88
N LYS A 650 50.75 -20.50 57.35
CA LYS A 650 50.29 -21.85 57.76
C LYS A 650 50.49 -22.07 59.26
N THR A 651 49.55 -22.77 59.88
CA THR A 651 49.66 -23.17 61.29
C THR A 651 50.78 -24.21 61.46
N ASP A 652 51.76 -23.91 62.30
CA ASP A 652 52.83 -24.83 62.70
C ASP A 652 52.42 -25.58 63.97
N LYS A 653 52.35 -26.92 63.87
CA LYS A 653 51.96 -27.85 64.94
C LYS A 653 53.12 -28.67 65.48
N SER A 654 54.35 -28.42 65.02
CA SER A 654 55.51 -29.26 65.27
C SER A 654 55.85 -29.36 66.77
N ASP A 655 55.91 -28.23 67.47
CA ASP A 655 56.22 -28.19 68.90
C ASP A 655 55.15 -28.86 69.78
N LEU A 656 53.87 -28.64 69.47
CA LEU A 656 52.75 -29.29 70.17
C LEU A 656 52.78 -30.80 69.97
N THR A 657 53.09 -31.25 68.75
CA THR A 657 53.23 -32.67 68.42
C THR A 657 54.39 -33.30 69.20
N ALA A 658 55.53 -32.61 69.26
CA ALA A 658 56.70 -33.06 70.01
C ALA A 658 56.44 -33.15 71.51
N GLU A 659 55.72 -32.19 72.12
CA GLU A 659 55.43 -32.23 73.56
C GLU A 659 54.37 -33.29 73.92
N ALA A 660 53.31 -33.42 73.13
CA ALA A 660 52.29 -34.47 73.31
C ALA A 660 52.90 -35.88 73.18
N GLY A 661 53.87 -36.05 72.28
CA GLY A 661 54.59 -37.31 72.08
C GLY A 661 55.40 -37.79 73.29
N LYS A 662 55.70 -36.92 74.27
CA LYS A 662 56.46 -37.28 75.48
C LYS A 662 55.62 -37.95 76.58
N ASP A 663 54.33 -38.14 76.37
CA ASP A 663 53.41 -38.68 77.39
C ASP A 663 53.81 -40.06 77.92
N SER A 664 54.18 -40.97 77.02
CA SER A 664 54.60 -42.33 77.39
C SER A 664 55.84 -42.39 78.27
N ASP A 665 56.70 -41.37 78.18
CA ASP A 665 57.89 -41.25 79.01
C ASP A 665 57.56 -40.54 80.32
N PHE A 666 56.72 -39.51 80.26
CA PHE A 666 56.33 -38.75 81.44
C PHE A 666 55.55 -39.60 82.46
N THR A 667 54.65 -40.46 82.01
CA THR A 667 53.85 -41.35 82.88
C THR A 667 54.68 -42.38 83.65
N LYS A 668 55.93 -42.62 83.23
CA LYS A 668 56.88 -43.51 83.93
C LYS A 668 57.74 -42.80 84.96
N THR A 669 57.69 -41.46 85.03
CA THR A 669 58.50 -40.70 85.98
C THR A 669 58.10 -41.00 87.44
N PRO A 670 59.03 -40.90 88.39
CA PRO A 670 58.73 -41.11 89.81
C PRO A 670 57.64 -40.16 90.30
N GLU A 671 57.64 -38.91 89.83
CA GLU A 671 56.65 -37.91 90.23
C GLU A 671 55.24 -38.28 89.79
N TYR A 672 55.08 -38.83 88.57
CA TYR A 672 53.80 -39.33 88.11
C TYR A 672 53.33 -40.55 88.92
N GLN A 673 54.22 -41.51 89.16
CA GLN A 673 53.91 -42.71 89.96
C GLN A 673 53.59 -42.36 91.42
N ASN A 674 54.31 -41.41 92.01
CA ASN A 674 54.06 -40.90 93.37
C ASN A 674 52.70 -40.20 93.45
N ALA A 675 52.34 -39.39 92.45
CA ALA A 675 51.01 -38.77 92.38
C ALA A 675 49.90 -39.82 92.34
N GLN A 676 50.12 -40.91 91.59
CA GLN A 676 49.17 -42.02 91.49
C GLN A 676 49.04 -42.80 92.82
N ALA A 677 50.15 -43.01 93.53
CA ALA A 677 50.20 -43.74 94.79
C ALA A 677 49.67 -42.93 96.00
N LYS A 678 49.94 -41.61 96.06
CA LYS A 678 49.49 -40.73 97.17
C LYS A 678 47.96 -40.72 97.33
N GLY A 679 47.24 -40.73 96.21
CA GLY A 679 45.78 -40.81 96.20
C GLY A 679 45.04 -39.64 96.88
N ASP A 680 45.73 -38.59 97.30
CA ASP A 680 45.13 -37.36 97.84
C ASP A 680 44.42 -36.55 96.74
N ASP A 681 43.53 -35.65 97.14
CA ASP A 681 42.69 -34.89 96.19
C ASP A 681 43.52 -33.95 95.30
N ALA A 682 44.62 -33.39 95.80
CA ALA A 682 45.48 -32.49 95.02
C ALA A 682 46.26 -33.27 93.93
N SER A 683 46.77 -34.45 94.26
CA SER A 683 47.46 -35.37 93.35
C SER A 683 46.52 -35.91 92.28
N LYS A 684 45.29 -36.30 92.65
CA LYS A 684 44.23 -36.69 91.70
C LYS A 684 43.87 -35.57 90.74
N GLN A 685 43.68 -34.35 91.24
CA GLN A 685 43.39 -33.19 90.40
C GLN A 685 44.52 -32.85 89.44
N ALA A 686 45.79 -32.97 89.87
CA ALA A 686 46.93 -32.72 89.00
C ALA A 686 47.06 -33.78 87.88
N LEU A 687 46.79 -35.06 88.17
CA LEU A 687 46.74 -36.13 87.17
C LEU A 687 45.63 -35.91 86.13
N GLU A 688 44.41 -35.56 86.59
CA GLU A 688 43.31 -35.26 85.68
C GLU A 688 43.55 -33.99 84.85
N ALA A 689 44.15 -32.95 85.44
CA ALA A 689 44.53 -31.75 84.70
C ALA A 689 45.55 -32.05 83.59
N TYR A 690 46.53 -32.92 83.85
CA TYR A 690 47.50 -33.37 82.86
C TYR A 690 46.83 -34.17 81.73
N LYS A 691 46.01 -35.18 82.06
CA LYS A 691 45.26 -35.95 81.05
C LYS A 691 44.38 -35.06 80.18
N LYS A 692 43.66 -34.11 80.81
CA LYS A 692 42.81 -33.16 80.09
C LYS A 692 43.64 -32.26 79.17
N ALA A 693 44.78 -31.75 79.63
CA ALA A 693 45.66 -30.92 78.82
C ALA A 693 46.23 -31.69 77.61
N LEU A 694 46.56 -32.97 77.79
CA LEU A 694 46.99 -33.86 76.69
C LEU A 694 45.85 -34.15 75.70
N GLU A 695 44.63 -34.37 76.19
CA GLU A 695 43.45 -34.54 75.34
C GLU A 695 43.16 -33.27 74.53
N ASP A 696 43.20 -32.11 75.18
CA ASP A 696 43.02 -30.80 74.53
C ASP A 696 44.13 -30.55 73.49
N ALA A 697 45.39 -30.90 73.78
CA ALA A 697 46.50 -30.85 72.83
C ALA A 697 46.26 -31.74 71.60
N ASN A 698 45.84 -32.99 71.81
CA ASN A 698 45.54 -33.92 70.71
C ASN A 698 44.34 -33.46 69.86
N LYS A 699 43.33 -32.82 70.47
CA LYS A 699 42.21 -32.20 69.74
C LYS A 699 42.71 -31.09 68.80
N VAL A 700 43.58 -30.20 69.29
CA VAL A 700 44.15 -29.12 68.46
C VAL A 700 45.06 -29.67 67.35
N LEU A 701 45.81 -30.75 67.61
CA LEU A 701 46.59 -31.43 66.58
C LEU A 701 45.69 -32.00 65.47
N GLY A 702 44.58 -32.62 65.84
CA GLY A 702 43.59 -33.17 64.90
C GLY A 702 42.70 -32.13 64.20
N ASP A 703 42.62 -30.90 64.74
CA ASP A 703 41.81 -29.84 64.15
C ASP A 703 42.53 -29.17 62.97
N LYS A 704 42.07 -29.44 61.75
CA LYS A 704 42.61 -28.85 60.52
C LYS A 704 42.47 -27.33 60.46
N ASP A 705 41.55 -26.75 61.22
CA ASP A 705 41.27 -25.32 61.25
C ASP A 705 41.88 -24.65 62.51
N ALA A 706 42.78 -25.36 63.21
CA ALA A 706 43.50 -24.80 64.34
C ALA A 706 44.35 -23.59 63.90
N THR A 707 44.17 -22.47 64.58
CA THR A 707 45.04 -21.29 64.50
C THR A 707 46.33 -21.51 65.28
N GLN A 708 47.37 -20.73 64.96
CA GLN A 708 48.63 -20.77 65.71
C GLN A 708 48.41 -20.47 67.20
N ALA A 709 47.52 -19.52 67.53
CA ALA A 709 47.19 -19.20 68.92
C ALA A 709 46.59 -20.39 69.68
N GLN A 710 45.76 -21.22 69.03
CA GLN A 710 45.20 -22.43 69.65
C GLN A 710 46.28 -23.50 69.87
N VAL A 711 47.23 -23.63 68.94
CA VAL A 711 48.38 -24.54 69.08
C VAL A 711 49.26 -24.12 70.24
N ASP A 712 49.65 -22.85 70.29
CA ASP A 712 50.53 -22.30 71.31
C ASP A 712 49.90 -22.39 72.70
N GLU A 713 48.60 -22.10 72.82
CA GLU A 713 47.86 -22.21 74.07
C GLU A 713 47.74 -23.67 74.55
N ALA A 714 47.51 -24.62 73.64
CA ALA A 714 47.46 -26.03 73.99
C ALA A 714 48.83 -26.57 74.42
N LEU A 715 49.90 -26.14 73.74
CA LEU A 715 51.28 -26.47 74.10
C LEU A 715 51.59 -25.97 75.51
N LYS A 716 51.29 -24.69 75.77
CA LYS A 716 51.51 -24.08 77.07
C LYS A 716 50.71 -24.79 78.18
N LYS A 717 49.44 -25.09 77.96
CA LYS A 717 48.60 -25.84 78.92
C LYS A 717 49.17 -27.22 79.24
N LEU A 718 49.63 -27.94 78.24
CA LEU A 718 50.24 -29.27 78.42
C LEU A 718 51.53 -29.18 79.25
N GLN A 719 52.41 -28.23 78.91
CA GLN A 719 53.65 -27.98 79.66
C GLN A 719 53.37 -27.56 81.11
N ASP A 720 52.43 -26.64 81.32
CA ASP A 720 52.05 -26.15 82.66
C ASP A 720 51.48 -27.28 83.53
N ALA A 721 50.62 -28.14 82.97
CA ALA A 721 50.04 -29.28 83.68
C ALA A 721 51.11 -30.32 84.06
N LYS A 722 52.02 -30.62 83.13
CA LYS A 722 53.17 -31.52 83.34
C LYS A 722 54.06 -31.00 84.47
N LYS A 723 54.45 -29.73 84.40
CA LYS A 723 55.27 -29.06 85.44
C LYS A 723 54.61 -29.11 86.81
N LYS A 724 53.31 -28.80 86.89
CA LYS A 724 52.56 -28.80 88.15
C LYS A 724 52.52 -30.19 88.80
N LEU A 725 52.35 -31.24 88.00
CA LEU A 725 52.34 -32.62 88.47
C LEU A 725 53.71 -33.01 89.05
N THR A 726 54.80 -32.68 88.34
CA THR A 726 56.18 -32.92 88.77
C THR A 726 56.50 -32.21 90.07
N ASP A 727 56.21 -30.90 90.16
CA ASP A 727 56.60 -30.10 91.32
C ASP A 727 55.95 -30.56 92.64
N SER A 728 54.71 -31.05 92.57
CA SER A 728 53.92 -31.44 93.76
C SER A 728 54.18 -32.86 94.26
N ASN A 729 54.89 -33.69 93.48
CA ASN A 729 54.99 -35.14 93.72
C ASN A 729 56.41 -35.68 93.73
N LYS A 730 57.37 -34.83 94.08
CA LYS A 730 58.77 -35.24 94.30
C LYS A 730 58.87 -36.30 95.40
N THR A 731 59.79 -37.22 95.21
CA THR A 731 60.15 -38.23 96.22
C THR A 731 60.88 -37.54 97.38
N ASP A 732 60.33 -37.65 98.59
CA ASP A 732 60.94 -37.20 99.84
C ASP A 732 61.81 -38.31 100.44
N LYS A 733 63.12 -38.15 100.29
CA LYS A 733 64.15 -39.06 100.79
C LYS A 733 64.67 -38.70 102.19
N SER A 734 64.23 -37.57 102.75
CA SER A 734 64.86 -36.97 103.94
C SER A 734 64.87 -37.88 105.17
N LYS A 735 63.80 -38.64 105.40
CA LYS A 735 63.69 -39.57 106.53
C LYS A 735 64.59 -40.79 106.37
N LEU A 736 64.62 -41.38 105.18
CA LEU A 736 65.52 -42.49 104.86
C LEU A 736 66.98 -42.05 104.98
N GLN A 737 67.30 -40.85 104.50
CA GLN A 737 68.63 -40.27 104.61
C GLN A 737 69.02 -40.09 106.08
N THR A 738 68.14 -39.51 106.90
CA THR A 738 68.39 -39.31 108.34
C THR A 738 68.66 -40.63 109.06
N GLU A 739 67.90 -41.68 108.74
CA GLU A 739 68.08 -43.00 109.36
C GLU A 739 69.38 -43.69 108.90
N ALA A 740 69.74 -43.56 107.62
CA ALA A 740 70.99 -44.07 107.07
C ALA A 740 72.21 -43.32 107.64
N ASP A 741 72.13 -41.99 107.76
CA ASP A 741 73.20 -41.15 108.33
C ASP A 741 73.46 -41.45 109.81
N ALA A 742 72.47 -41.99 110.52
CA ALA A 742 72.61 -42.41 111.91
C ALA A 742 73.41 -43.71 112.08
N ASP A 743 73.77 -44.41 110.99
CA ASP A 743 74.53 -45.68 111.02
C ASP A 743 75.81 -45.59 111.83
N ALA A 744 76.65 -44.59 111.58
CA ALA A 744 77.93 -44.46 112.28
C ALA A 744 77.75 -44.40 113.80
N LYS A 745 76.78 -43.60 114.27
CA LYS A 745 76.44 -43.51 115.71
C LYS A 745 75.85 -44.81 116.25
N PHE A 746 75.10 -45.53 115.41
CA PHE A 746 74.48 -46.78 115.80
C PHE A 746 75.51 -47.89 115.96
N ARG A 747 76.52 -47.95 115.10
CA ARG A 747 77.64 -48.91 115.18
C ARG A 747 78.49 -48.75 116.43
N ASP A 748 78.64 -47.52 116.93
CA ASP A 748 79.35 -47.24 118.18
C ASP A 748 78.57 -47.69 119.43
N SER A 749 77.30 -48.06 119.30
CA SER A 749 76.50 -48.50 120.44
C SER A 749 77.02 -49.83 120.99
N VAL A 750 76.95 -49.98 122.31
CA VAL A 750 77.32 -51.24 122.99
C VAL A 750 76.53 -52.42 122.44
N PHE A 751 75.25 -52.21 122.08
CA PHE A 751 74.39 -53.23 121.50
C PHE A 751 74.87 -53.72 120.13
N PHE A 752 75.42 -52.83 119.29
CA PHE A 752 75.99 -53.23 118.01
C PHE A 752 77.31 -54.00 118.19
N MET A 753 78.16 -53.61 119.15
CA MET A 753 79.45 -54.30 119.41
C MET A 753 79.30 -55.72 119.96
N ILE A 754 78.21 -56.00 120.67
CA ILE A 754 77.92 -57.34 121.23
C ILE A 754 76.82 -58.09 120.45
N GLY A 755 76.29 -57.49 119.38
CA GLY A 755 75.18 -58.03 118.60
C GLY A 755 75.55 -59.31 117.84
N MET A 756 74.54 -60.15 117.57
CA MET A 756 74.72 -61.37 116.78
C MET A 756 75.08 -61.04 115.33
N THR A 757 76.01 -61.81 114.75
CA THR A 757 76.51 -61.61 113.38
C THR A 757 75.38 -61.55 112.37
N GLU A 758 74.35 -62.41 112.50
CA GLU A 758 73.23 -62.48 111.55
C GLU A 758 72.33 -61.24 111.57
N ASP A 759 72.09 -60.63 112.75
CA ASP A 759 71.30 -59.40 112.86
C ASP A 759 72.10 -58.18 112.37
N ILE A 760 73.42 -58.16 112.64
CA ILE A 760 74.36 -57.18 112.08
C ILE A 760 74.37 -57.25 110.55
N ASP A 761 74.43 -58.45 109.96
CA ASP A 761 74.37 -58.64 108.52
C ASP A 761 73.03 -58.20 107.92
N ALA A 762 71.90 -58.47 108.60
CA ALA A 762 70.59 -58.00 108.19
C ALA A 762 70.50 -56.46 108.20
N TYR A 763 71.09 -55.79 109.20
CA TYR A 763 71.17 -54.34 109.26
C TYR A 763 72.10 -53.77 108.18
N ASN A 764 73.29 -54.35 107.98
CA ASN A 764 74.20 -53.96 106.90
C ASN A 764 73.51 -54.07 105.53
N LYS A 765 72.75 -55.14 105.30
CA LYS A 765 71.97 -55.34 104.07
C LYS A 765 70.84 -54.31 103.93
N ALA A 766 70.09 -54.06 105.00
CA ALA A 766 69.03 -53.04 104.99
C ALA A 766 69.58 -51.63 104.77
N LEU A 767 70.76 -51.31 105.31
CA LEU A 767 71.46 -50.05 105.09
C LEU A 767 71.98 -49.93 103.66
N ALA A 768 72.52 -51.01 103.09
CA ALA A 768 72.91 -51.04 101.68
C ALA A 768 71.70 -50.84 100.75
N GLU A 769 70.56 -51.48 101.05
CA GLU A 769 69.29 -51.25 100.34
C GLU A 769 68.82 -49.78 100.49
N ALA A 770 68.85 -49.22 101.70
CA ALA A 770 68.55 -47.81 101.96
C ALA A 770 69.44 -46.86 101.15
N ASN A 771 70.75 -47.07 101.16
CA ASN A 771 71.70 -46.28 100.39
C ASN A 771 71.49 -46.41 98.88
N SER A 772 71.14 -47.61 98.38
CA SER A 772 70.79 -47.82 96.97
C SER A 772 69.55 -47.02 96.56
N VAL A 773 68.51 -47.00 97.41
CA VAL A 773 67.29 -46.22 97.16
C VAL A 773 67.54 -44.72 97.29
N LEU A 774 68.43 -44.28 98.19
CA LEU A 774 68.87 -42.89 98.29
C LEU A 774 69.62 -42.44 97.03
N ALA A 775 70.48 -43.30 96.48
CA ALA A 775 71.25 -43.04 95.27
C ALA A 775 70.45 -43.11 93.97
N ASP A 776 69.35 -43.89 93.91
CA ASP A 776 68.53 -44.01 92.71
C ASP A 776 67.71 -42.73 92.45
N PRO A 777 68.02 -41.92 91.41
CA PRO A 777 67.27 -40.70 91.12
C PRO A 777 65.80 -40.97 90.76
N ASN A 778 65.46 -42.20 90.40
CA ASN A 778 64.10 -42.61 90.05
C ASN A 778 63.37 -43.37 91.16
N ALA A 779 63.93 -43.40 92.37
CA ALA A 779 63.25 -44.00 93.50
C ALA A 779 61.88 -43.35 93.73
N THR A 780 60.84 -44.18 93.79
CA THR A 780 59.49 -43.78 94.21
C THR A 780 59.41 -43.60 95.72
N GLN A 781 58.41 -42.86 96.19
CA GLN A 781 58.19 -42.70 97.64
C GLN A 781 57.97 -44.06 98.32
N ALA A 782 57.30 -45.00 97.66
CA ALA A 782 57.09 -46.35 98.19
C ALA A 782 58.40 -47.12 98.39
N GLN A 783 59.36 -47.01 97.46
CA GLN A 783 60.68 -47.61 97.62
C GLN A 783 61.46 -46.98 98.77
N VAL A 784 61.36 -45.65 98.94
CA VAL A 784 61.98 -44.91 100.04
C VAL A 784 61.40 -45.33 101.39
N ASP A 785 60.07 -45.37 101.51
CA ASP A 785 59.38 -45.72 102.75
C ASP A 785 59.63 -47.18 103.14
N GLU A 786 59.66 -48.10 102.17
CA GLU A 786 59.97 -49.52 102.42
C GLU A 786 61.42 -49.73 102.87
N ALA A 787 62.37 -49.04 102.23
CA ALA A 787 63.78 -49.10 102.65
C ALA A 787 63.97 -48.51 104.06
N LEU A 788 63.25 -47.43 104.39
CA LEU A 788 63.27 -46.83 105.72
C LEU A 788 62.76 -47.81 106.77
N ARG A 789 61.60 -48.42 106.50
CA ARG A 789 60.97 -49.42 107.38
C ARG A 789 61.89 -50.62 107.62
N LYS A 790 62.54 -51.13 106.56
CA LYS A 790 63.49 -52.25 106.68
C LYS A 790 64.71 -51.87 107.50
N LEU A 791 65.29 -50.70 107.26
CA LEU A 791 66.47 -50.22 107.99
C LEU A 791 66.16 -50.04 109.48
N GLN A 792 65.02 -49.42 109.81
CA GLN A 792 64.55 -49.25 111.19
C GLN A 792 64.30 -50.60 111.88
N ALA A 793 63.60 -51.53 111.22
CA ALA A 793 63.32 -52.84 111.79
C ALA A 793 64.60 -53.66 112.06
N ALA A 794 65.61 -53.57 111.19
CA ALA A 794 66.89 -54.22 111.40
C ALA A 794 67.69 -53.57 112.53
N LYS A 795 67.64 -52.24 112.65
CA LYS A 795 68.25 -51.47 113.75
C LYS A 795 67.66 -51.85 115.11
N ASP A 796 66.34 -51.93 115.19
CA ASP A 796 65.63 -52.28 116.42
C ASP A 796 65.98 -53.69 116.93
N LYS A 797 66.21 -54.66 116.03
CA LYS A 797 66.64 -56.01 116.42
C LYS A 797 67.99 -56.01 117.15
N ILE A 798 68.99 -55.31 116.61
CA ILE A 798 70.33 -55.26 117.20
C ILE A 798 70.32 -54.57 118.57
N ASN A 799 69.48 -53.55 118.76
CA ASN A 799 69.33 -52.88 120.05
C ASN A 799 68.82 -53.80 121.18
N HIS A 800 68.36 -55.02 120.88
CA HIS A 800 67.80 -55.95 121.86
C HIS A 800 68.39 -57.38 121.72
N PRO A 801 69.70 -57.61 122.02
CA PRO A 801 70.44 -58.81 121.59
C PRO A 801 70.39 -60.06 122.49
N PHE A 802 69.99 -59.99 123.77
CA PHE A 802 69.98 -61.16 124.70
C PHE A 802 68.63 -61.34 125.41
N GLY A 803 67.65 -61.92 124.74
CA GLY A 803 66.32 -62.13 125.33
C GLY A 803 66.25 -63.30 126.33
N ILE A 804 66.33 -63.03 127.66
CA ILE A 804 65.69 -63.78 128.79
C ILE A 804 65.53 -62.81 130.00
N ASP A 805 64.40 -62.10 130.19
CA ASP A 805 63.23 -62.33 131.08
C ASP A 805 63.42 -62.22 132.62
N SER A 806 62.74 -61.22 133.23
CA SER A 806 62.57 -61.02 134.68
C SER A 806 61.16 -60.52 134.97
N GLY A 807 60.26 -61.44 135.36
CA GLY A 807 58.85 -61.18 135.70
C GLY A 807 58.55 -61.03 137.19
N VAL A 808 57.60 -60.14 137.52
CA VAL A 808 56.77 -60.14 138.75
C VAL A 808 55.35 -59.66 138.40
N GLY A 809 54.37 -60.57 138.51
CA GLY A 809 52.91 -60.33 138.65
C GLY A 809 52.12 -59.95 137.38
N SER A 810 51.04 -60.62 136.97
CA SER A 810 50.17 -61.68 137.53
C SER A 810 49.43 -62.30 136.32
N GLY A 811 49.22 -63.63 136.24
CA GLY A 811 47.88 -64.20 136.48
C GLY A 811 47.38 -65.19 135.40
N SER A 812 47.78 -66.46 135.56
CA SER A 812 47.37 -67.77 134.98
C SER A 812 46.33 -67.81 133.83
N GLY A 813 46.54 -68.48 132.69
CA GLY A 813 46.79 -69.93 132.54
C GLY A 813 45.46 -70.71 132.64
N SER A 814 44.97 -71.41 131.60
CA SER A 814 45.23 -72.85 131.39
C SER A 814 44.44 -73.43 130.20
N ASP A 815 44.88 -74.61 129.72
CA ASP A 815 44.25 -75.61 128.84
C ASP A 815 44.78 -75.59 127.38
N SER A 816 45.72 -76.46 126.99
CA SER A 816 45.63 -77.92 126.80
C SER A 816 44.59 -78.31 125.73
N GLY A 817 45.09 -78.90 124.65
CA GLY A 817 44.29 -79.47 123.57
C GLY A 817 44.35 -78.68 122.27
N SER A 818 45.25 -79.10 121.36
CA SER A 818 45.12 -78.85 119.91
C SER A 818 44.87 -77.38 119.56
N ALA A 819 45.91 -76.56 119.56
CA ALA A 819 45.85 -75.21 120.11
C ALA A 819 46.22 -75.23 121.60
N ALA A 820 47.16 -74.35 121.92
CA ALA A 820 47.66 -73.95 123.23
C ALA A 820 48.64 -72.83 122.81
N GLY A 821 48.36 -71.55 123.00
CA GLY A 821 47.81 -70.98 124.23
C GLY A 821 48.96 -70.77 125.21
N PHE A 822 49.02 -69.72 126.02
CA PHE A 822 48.00 -68.74 126.40
C PHE A 822 48.59 -67.99 127.60
N GLU A 823 48.44 -66.66 127.58
CA GLU A 823 48.28 -65.73 128.72
C GLU A 823 49.30 -65.68 129.87
N THR A 824 49.41 -64.53 130.52
CA THR A 824 48.64 -64.23 131.73
C THR A 824 48.27 -62.74 131.85
N ALA A 825 47.13 -62.48 132.49
CA ALA A 825 46.54 -61.17 132.72
C ALA A 825 46.66 -60.76 134.20
N ASP A 826 47.00 -59.49 134.50
CA ASP A 826 46.15 -58.67 135.37
C ASP A 826 46.46 -57.16 135.31
N SER A 827 45.35 -56.43 135.33
CA SER A 827 45.02 -55.04 135.64
C SER A 827 46.10 -54.05 136.14
N GLN A 828 46.14 -52.86 135.51
CA GLN A 828 45.54 -51.65 136.11
C GLN A 828 45.40 -50.49 135.10
N SER A 829 44.22 -49.85 135.17
CA SER A 829 43.78 -48.53 134.65
C SER A 829 44.86 -47.44 134.61
N VAL A 830 44.86 -46.38 133.78
CA VAL A 830 43.81 -45.46 133.29
C VAL A 830 44.50 -44.62 132.18
N SER A 831 43.88 -44.20 131.08
CA SER A 831 43.06 -42.98 130.98
C SER A 831 42.52 -42.89 129.54
N VAL A 832 41.20 -42.78 129.37
CA VAL A 832 40.52 -42.70 128.06
C VAL A 832 40.48 -41.25 127.58
N ASP A 833 40.98 -40.95 126.37
CA ASP A 833 41.03 -39.59 125.83
C ASP A 833 39.65 -39.17 125.29
N LYS A 834 39.01 -38.25 126.03
CA LYS A 834 37.69 -37.70 125.71
C LYS A 834 37.75 -36.30 125.07
N SER A 835 38.94 -35.78 124.75
CA SER A 835 39.13 -34.41 124.29
C SER A 835 38.33 -34.10 123.01
N ALA A 836 38.40 -34.98 122.00
CA ALA A 836 37.68 -34.81 120.74
C ALA A 836 36.14 -34.89 120.89
N LEU A 837 35.64 -35.77 121.78
CA LEU A 837 34.21 -35.84 122.10
C LEU A 837 33.74 -34.58 122.84
N ARG A 838 34.57 -34.04 123.75
CA ARG A 838 34.28 -32.82 124.52
C ARG A 838 34.22 -31.58 123.61
N VAL A 839 35.13 -31.47 122.63
CA VAL A 839 35.11 -30.39 121.61
C VAL A 839 33.87 -30.47 120.73
N GLU A 840 33.52 -31.65 120.23
CA GLU A 840 32.33 -31.78 119.36
C GLU A 840 31.03 -31.52 120.12
N VAL A 841 30.92 -31.94 121.39
CA VAL A 841 29.75 -31.64 122.23
C VAL A 841 29.60 -30.15 122.48
N ASN A 842 30.70 -29.42 122.79
CA ASN A 842 30.66 -27.97 122.96
C ASN A 842 30.27 -27.25 121.65
N ASN A 843 30.82 -27.69 120.51
CA ASN A 843 30.42 -27.17 119.20
C ASN A 843 28.98 -27.52 118.84
N ALA A 844 28.44 -28.62 119.36
CA ALA A 844 27.08 -29.08 119.09
C ALA A 844 26.03 -28.42 120.00
N GLU A 845 26.40 -27.96 121.19
CA GLU A 845 25.52 -27.18 122.09
C GLU A 845 25.10 -25.85 121.48
N ALA A 846 26.00 -25.17 120.76
CA ALA A 846 25.68 -23.92 120.05
C ALA A 846 24.57 -24.09 118.98
N ASP A 847 24.45 -25.29 118.39
CA ASP A 847 23.45 -25.64 117.38
C ASP A 847 22.17 -26.27 117.96
N SER A 848 22.19 -26.62 119.26
CA SER A 848 21.15 -27.43 119.92
C SER A 848 19.79 -26.71 119.99
N SER A 849 19.78 -25.39 120.18
CA SER A 849 18.55 -24.59 120.22
C SER A 849 17.83 -24.52 118.86
N ALA A 850 18.57 -24.55 117.76
CA ALA A 850 18.05 -24.52 116.40
C ALA A 850 17.53 -25.91 115.97
N ALA A 851 18.25 -26.98 116.33
CA ALA A 851 17.81 -28.35 116.09
C ALA A 851 16.53 -28.72 116.87
N SER A 852 16.41 -28.26 118.12
CA SER A 852 15.24 -28.51 118.97
C SER A 852 13.94 -27.90 118.42
N LYS A 853 14.03 -26.79 117.66
CA LYS A 853 12.87 -26.10 117.06
C LYS A 853 12.41 -26.69 115.73
N ALA A 854 13.30 -27.34 114.97
CA ALA A 854 12.98 -27.85 113.64
C ALA A 854 12.09 -29.11 113.64
N ASN A 855 12.09 -29.90 114.73
CA ASN A 855 11.27 -31.10 114.96
C ASN A 855 11.25 -32.16 113.83
N THR A 856 12.28 -32.20 112.98
CA THR A 856 12.45 -33.22 111.93
C THR A 856 13.14 -34.47 112.46
N ALA A 857 13.00 -35.60 111.77
CA ALA A 857 13.64 -36.87 112.17
C ALA A 857 15.17 -36.74 112.32
N ALA A 858 15.82 -36.03 111.39
CA ALA A 858 17.26 -35.75 111.46
C ALA A 858 17.64 -34.84 112.64
N ALA A 859 16.80 -33.84 112.96
CA ALA A 859 17.03 -32.95 114.10
C ALA A 859 16.86 -33.69 115.45
N ARG A 860 15.84 -34.55 115.58
CA ARG A 860 15.65 -35.39 116.79
C ARG A 860 16.78 -36.38 116.98
N ALA A 861 17.27 -36.99 115.89
CA ALA A 861 18.43 -37.87 115.92
C ALA A 861 19.70 -37.13 116.36
N TYR A 862 19.90 -35.88 115.91
CA TYR A 862 21.03 -35.05 116.33
C TYR A 862 20.95 -34.65 117.81
N VAL A 863 19.78 -34.24 118.32
CA VAL A 863 19.60 -33.92 119.75
C VAL A 863 19.79 -35.17 120.63
N SER A 864 19.31 -36.34 120.20
CA SER A 864 19.51 -37.61 120.89
C SER A 864 20.98 -38.05 120.92
N ALA A 865 21.69 -37.91 119.79
CA ALA A 865 23.13 -38.20 119.73
C ALA A 865 23.96 -37.24 120.60
N LEU A 866 23.55 -35.97 120.71
CA LEU A 866 24.20 -35.00 121.60
C LEU A 866 23.98 -35.36 123.08
N ALA A 867 22.78 -35.81 123.45
CA ALA A 867 22.49 -36.27 124.80
C ALA A 867 23.31 -37.51 125.19
N GLU A 868 23.43 -38.49 124.29
CA GLU A 868 24.25 -39.69 124.53
C GLU A 868 25.75 -39.35 124.59
N ALA A 869 26.24 -38.44 123.74
CA ALA A 869 27.61 -37.95 123.79
C ALA A 869 27.94 -37.23 125.12
N LYS A 870 27.01 -36.43 125.66
CA LYS A 870 27.14 -35.83 127.00
C LYS A 870 27.17 -36.88 128.11
N ARG A 871 26.35 -37.93 127.99
CA ARG A 871 26.30 -39.05 128.94
C ARG A 871 27.62 -39.83 128.96
N VAL A 872 28.19 -40.13 127.79
CA VAL A 872 29.50 -40.80 127.64
C VAL A 872 30.66 -39.90 128.11
N LEU A 873 30.56 -38.58 127.95
CA LEU A 873 31.52 -37.63 128.52
C LEU A 873 31.50 -37.64 130.06
N ALA A 874 30.30 -37.68 130.66
CA ALA A 874 30.11 -37.66 132.11
C ALA A 874 30.42 -39.01 132.79
N ASP A 875 30.36 -40.13 132.07
CA ASP A 875 30.62 -41.47 132.61
C ASP A 875 32.12 -41.71 132.85
N LYS A 876 32.54 -41.77 134.12
CA LYS A 876 33.95 -41.93 134.52
C LYS A 876 34.57 -43.26 134.06
N ASN A 877 33.77 -44.25 133.69
CA ASN A 877 34.21 -45.59 133.27
C ASN A 877 33.99 -45.87 131.77
N ALA A 878 33.62 -44.86 130.98
CA ALA A 878 33.43 -45.03 129.54
C ALA A 878 34.71 -45.53 128.85
N THR A 879 34.60 -46.55 128.00
CA THR A 879 35.72 -47.09 127.21
C THR A 879 36.05 -46.21 126.01
N GLN A 880 37.27 -46.26 125.46
CA GLN A 880 37.62 -45.47 124.25
C GLN A 880 36.71 -45.79 123.06
N ALA A 881 36.30 -47.06 122.92
CA ALA A 881 35.34 -47.47 121.91
C ALA A 881 33.96 -46.81 122.11
N GLN A 882 33.50 -46.62 123.35
CA GLN A 882 32.26 -45.89 123.64
C GLN A 882 32.40 -44.39 123.34
N VAL A 883 33.56 -43.79 123.63
CA VAL A 883 33.86 -42.39 123.32
C VAL A 883 33.90 -42.13 121.80
N ASP A 884 34.59 -42.99 121.05
CA ASP A 884 34.71 -42.88 119.59
C ASP A 884 33.37 -43.18 118.88
N ALA A 885 32.61 -44.14 119.40
CA ALA A 885 31.26 -44.43 118.90
C ALA A 885 30.31 -43.25 119.13
N ALA A 886 30.36 -42.61 120.30
CA ALA A 886 29.58 -41.41 120.59
C ALA A 886 29.99 -40.22 119.70
N LEU A 887 31.29 -40.01 119.48
CA LEU A 887 31.83 -38.93 118.63
C LEU A 887 31.37 -39.10 117.18
N ARG A 888 31.51 -40.31 116.65
CA ARG A 888 31.11 -40.63 115.27
C ARG A 888 29.60 -40.53 115.08
N LYS A 889 28.80 -41.00 116.04
CA LYS A 889 27.34 -40.83 116.02
C LYS A 889 26.94 -39.35 116.04
N LEU A 890 27.56 -38.53 116.89
CA LEU A 890 27.27 -37.09 116.98
C LEU A 890 27.64 -36.35 115.68
N LYS A 891 28.82 -36.60 115.11
CA LYS A 891 29.26 -35.99 113.83
C LYS A 891 28.37 -36.37 112.65
N ASN A 892 28.00 -37.64 112.54
CA ASN A 892 27.14 -38.11 111.45
C ASN A 892 25.73 -37.51 111.56
N ALA A 893 25.15 -37.47 112.77
CA ALA A 893 23.85 -36.85 112.99
C ALA A 893 23.87 -35.34 112.72
N LYS A 894 24.97 -34.65 113.06
CA LYS A 894 25.18 -33.22 112.76
C LYS A 894 25.23 -32.93 111.26
N ALA A 895 25.99 -33.72 110.51
CA ALA A 895 26.11 -33.59 109.06
C ALA A 895 24.78 -33.88 108.35
N ALA A 896 24.06 -34.92 108.77
CA ALA A 896 22.73 -35.23 108.25
C ALA A 896 21.72 -34.10 108.52
N TRP A 897 21.74 -33.52 109.72
CA TRP A 897 20.87 -32.39 110.06
C TRP A 897 21.22 -31.11 109.29
N ARG A 898 22.52 -30.79 109.10
CA ARG A 898 22.94 -29.61 108.31
C ARG A 898 22.62 -29.72 106.81
N ASN A 899 22.75 -30.92 106.24
CA ASN A 899 22.36 -31.16 104.85
C ASN A 899 20.83 -31.15 104.66
N ALA A 900 20.06 -31.63 105.64
CA ALA A 900 18.60 -31.58 105.61
C ALA A 900 18.01 -30.18 105.87
N SER A 901 18.78 -29.24 106.44
CA SER A 901 18.35 -27.85 106.73
C SER A 901 18.74 -26.82 105.67
N GLY A 902 19.37 -27.25 104.55
CA GLY A 902 19.53 -26.41 103.35
C GLY A 902 20.47 -25.20 103.48
N LEU A 903 21.38 -25.18 104.46
CA LEU A 903 22.19 -23.99 104.78
C LEU A 903 23.58 -23.91 104.11
N ALA A 904 23.84 -24.67 103.06
CA ALA A 904 25.07 -24.58 102.26
C ALA A 904 24.77 -24.28 100.78
N LYS A 905 24.02 -23.20 100.52
CA LYS A 905 24.00 -22.41 99.28
C LYS A 905 22.86 -21.37 99.35
N THR A 906 23.11 -20.21 99.96
CA THR A 906 22.40 -18.95 99.65
C THR A 906 23.08 -17.74 100.29
N GLY A 907 23.61 -16.85 99.45
CA GLY A 907 23.77 -15.41 99.72
C GLY A 907 23.43 -14.72 98.40
N ALA A 908 22.17 -14.41 98.12
CA ALA A 908 21.38 -13.27 98.58
C ALA A 908 21.85 -11.94 97.96
N ALA A 909 21.09 -11.43 96.99
CA ALA A 909 20.37 -10.16 97.12
C ALA A 909 19.47 -9.91 95.89
N THR A 910 18.19 -9.76 96.17
CA THR A 910 17.09 -9.31 95.31
C THR A 910 17.01 -7.78 95.25
N GLY A 911 16.64 -7.24 94.08
CA GLY A 911 15.46 -6.36 93.99
C GLY A 911 15.62 -4.89 93.57
N LEU A 912 14.81 -4.53 92.55
CA LEU A 912 13.95 -3.34 92.43
C LEU A 912 14.37 -2.15 91.53
N PHE A 913 13.33 -1.67 90.80
CA PHE A 913 13.08 -0.39 90.09
C PHE A 913 12.99 -0.50 88.56
N ALA A 914 12.08 0.18 87.86
CA ALA A 914 10.66 0.51 87.99
C ALA A 914 10.22 1.03 86.61
N SER A 915 8.94 0.84 86.29
CA SER A 915 8.14 1.32 85.16
C SER A 915 8.17 2.84 84.91
N LEU A 916 7.96 3.31 83.66
CA LEU A 916 6.77 4.09 83.25
C LEU A 916 6.69 4.34 81.71
N ALA A 917 5.46 4.61 81.29
CA ALA A 917 4.83 4.56 79.96
C ALA A 917 4.91 5.81 79.06
N ALA A 918 4.46 5.65 77.80
CA ALA A 918 3.66 6.58 76.97
C ALA A 918 3.45 5.92 75.57
N VAL A 919 2.33 5.29 75.17
CA VAL A 919 0.92 5.70 74.88
C VAL A 919 0.69 6.31 73.46
N PHE A 920 -0.40 5.83 72.85
CA PHE A 920 -1.16 6.23 71.63
C PHE A 920 -0.67 5.63 70.30
N SER A 921 -1.29 4.61 69.67
CA SER A 921 -2.69 4.34 69.25
C SER A 921 -3.17 5.14 68.03
N GLY A 922 -3.68 4.43 67.02
CA GLY A 922 -4.32 4.98 65.81
C GLY A 922 -4.23 3.99 64.64
N LEU A 923 -4.88 2.81 64.66
CA LEU A 923 -6.28 2.54 64.26
C LEU A 923 -6.57 2.77 62.76
N GLY A 924 -7.06 1.73 62.07
CA GLY A 924 -7.74 1.83 60.76
C GLY A 924 -7.23 0.83 59.71
N VAL A 925 -7.52 -0.48 59.79
CA VAL A 925 -8.79 -1.18 59.45
C VAL A 925 -8.94 -1.49 57.95
N ALA A 926 -9.28 -2.77 57.71
CA ALA A 926 -9.87 -3.40 56.54
C ALA A 926 -8.92 -3.68 55.34
N GLY A 927 -8.83 -4.90 54.81
CA GLY A 927 -9.58 -6.09 55.14
C GLY A 927 -9.22 -7.26 54.22
N ILE A 928 -9.19 -8.43 54.85
CA ILE A 928 -9.79 -9.69 54.38
C ILE A 928 -9.05 -10.43 53.24
N ALA A 929 -8.24 -11.39 53.71
CA ALA A 929 -8.36 -12.83 53.48
C ALA A 929 -8.46 -13.36 52.04
N SER A 930 -7.55 -14.28 51.69
CA SER A 930 -7.84 -15.71 51.92
C SER A 930 -6.75 -16.65 51.43
N ARG A 931 -6.53 -17.67 52.26
CA ARG A 931 -6.34 -19.10 51.95
C ARG A 931 -5.08 -19.60 51.23
N ARG A 932 -4.30 -20.33 52.04
CA ARG A 932 -3.79 -21.68 51.76
C ARG A 932 -4.78 -22.54 50.93
N ARG A 933 -4.27 -23.25 49.92
CA ARG A 933 -4.03 -24.71 49.94
C ARG A 933 -3.42 -25.19 48.62
N LYS A 934 -2.24 -25.81 48.74
CA LYS A 934 -1.92 -27.20 48.35
C LYS A 934 -2.50 -27.79 47.05
N HIS A 935 -1.56 -28.27 46.24
CA HIS A 935 -1.47 -29.52 45.45
C HIS A 935 -1.46 -29.43 43.90
N SER A 936 -0.48 -30.19 43.41
CA SER A 936 -0.31 -30.87 42.11
C SER A 936 0.27 -30.13 40.92
N ASN A 937 1.33 -30.76 40.41
CA ASN A 937 1.98 -30.59 39.12
C ASN A 937 1.00 -30.75 37.95
N GLU A 938 1.21 -29.94 36.91
CA GLU A 938 1.64 -30.39 35.58
C GLU A 938 2.77 -29.46 35.11
#